data_AF-A0A2D6FLT5-F1
#
_entry.id   AF-A0A2D6FLT5-F1
#
_cell.length_a   1.000
_cell.length_b   1.000
_cell.length_c   1.000
_cell.angle_alpha   90.00
_cell.angle_beta   90.00
_cell.angle_gamma   90.00
#
_symmetry.space_group_name_H-M   'P 1'
#
loop_
_entity.id
_entity.type
_entity.pdbx_description
1 polymer ?
#
loop_
_entity_poly.entity_id
_entity_poly.type
_entity_poly.pdbx_seq_one_letter_code
_entity_poly.pdbx_strand_id
1 'polypeptide(L)'
;MKNLIEIVDQQNLDFNRYGRLKLGVPLGEQLDTEISPFEIPRVVTIDGKVMMRDQWSKHRLKEKEIVTTVPVVGGVDPITIVAIAVSLLSVATVLLAPSPSVPSVGNISSTPEAAPVFSIAGQQNKTKLGQSIEVGFGKFRHWPSNAASPWNSFDGSNDEILHALLCVGEGTYTEDEIKIEDTPIGNFSGASYVMYPPGTPVTAFAPNVETAAEVNQVQLFAPNEPENEDWGTAYVVGSVGSTTTKIQFDIQTPRGLYKQGTPLTSLTIDYEARYHEIDDNGDDVGGWSAPILYSITGSATTVIRKSHDITGLSSGRYKFQARRTDTKDTLTDAAHQIDLVRVKSFNTGGDVFTNQTVLAVTLKATNRINNNTQNRINGRFQRLLDVYNETTKVFDPLQITNSPVDAIISLLREPQHGNVDDINILLDELAVMRTEVANDGIVFNWLMESDASVREAANTVAKVFNGKIIVDGTDFTIWRDVLQTESKAMYQPNNMVAKTFSQEVSMENAGDSYDGVEIEYTNYRDWLPRTVLCTLADESGLNPERIRLEGVTDETHAFRLGMRRRSGQRYERDNIKFATDIEGFLPNFGNRILVGHDVPKWSQFGRVVSIDTDTKTIVVQNPPEFEIAETHNMMIKTRLGGVYGPFEVTDNAEYGSIDYSTEESFDDIVFDPAFELPTFQIGSVTKPFLTAKIIFLKSQKGGEQVAITSTNYDERVYDFDAAFPP
;
A
#
# COMPACT_ATOMS: atom_id res chain seq x y z
N MET A 1 51.56 -11.29 0.68
CA MET A 1 50.19 -10.75 0.84
C MET A 1 49.29 -11.51 -0.11
N LYS A 2 48.12 -11.94 0.36
CA LYS A 2 47.29 -12.99 -0.25
C LYS A 2 46.47 -12.42 -1.43
N ASN A 3 46.71 -13.00 -2.60
CA ASN A 3 45.96 -12.85 -3.84
C ASN A 3 44.64 -13.66 -3.76
N LEU A 4 43.57 -13.08 -3.22
CA LEU A 4 42.27 -13.73 -2.99
C LEU A 4 41.11 -12.91 -3.58
N ILE A 5 40.11 -13.61 -4.14
CA ILE A 5 38.86 -13.05 -4.71
C ILE A 5 37.68 -13.45 -3.81
N GLU A 6 36.72 -12.54 -3.60
CA GLU A 6 35.50 -12.77 -2.80
C GLU A 6 34.38 -13.41 -3.63
N ILE A 7 33.62 -14.33 -3.01
CA ILE A 7 32.40 -14.94 -3.58
C ILE A 7 31.18 -14.21 -3.00
N VAL A 8 30.24 -13.82 -3.87
CA VAL A 8 28.94 -13.24 -3.45
C VAL A 8 27.83 -14.28 -3.66
N ASP A 9 27.15 -14.68 -2.58
CA ASP A 9 25.95 -15.54 -2.59
C ASP A 9 24.72 -14.68 -2.28
N GLN A 10 23.80 -14.53 -3.23
CA GLN A 10 22.72 -13.52 -3.16
C GLN A 10 21.49 -13.92 -2.33
N GLN A 11 21.40 -15.16 -1.82
CA GLN A 11 20.20 -15.57 -1.06
C GLN A 11 20.24 -15.26 0.44
N ASN A 12 21.40 -14.98 1.03
CA ASN A 12 21.50 -14.49 2.40
C ASN A 12 22.19 -13.13 2.38
N LEU A 13 21.48 -12.07 2.76
CA LEU A 13 22.05 -10.76 3.09
C LEU A 13 22.91 -10.79 4.37
N ASP A 14 23.50 -11.94 4.70
CA ASP A 14 24.58 -12.07 5.69
C ASP A 14 25.92 -11.94 4.96
N PHE A 15 26.53 -10.76 5.05
CA PHE A 15 27.85 -10.43 4.51
C PHE A 15 29.03 -11.22 5.15
N ASN A 16 28.79 -12.39 5.77
CA ASN A 16 29.75 -13.04 6.69
C ASN A 16 30.12 -14.51 6.42
N ARG A 17 29.86 -15.09 5.24
CA ARG A 17 30.55 -16.32 4.80
C ARG A 17 31.54 -16.05 3.67
N TYR A 18 32.74 -15.60 4.03
CA TYR A 18 33.85 -15.40 3.11
C TYR A 18 34.48 -16.74 2.71
N GLY A 19 33.98 -17.34 1.64
CA GLY A 19 34.73 -18.34 0.89
C GLY A 19 35.87 -17.69 0.10
N ARG A 20 37.06 -18.29 0.07
CA ARG A 20 38.29 -17.66 -0.43
C ARG A 20 38.85 -18.41 -1.64
N LEU A 21 38.59 -17.91 -2.85
CA LEU A 21 39.15 -18.48 -4.08
C LEU A 21 40.59 -18.02 -4.31
N LYS A 22 41.45 -18.97 -4.68
CA LYS A 22 42.86 -18.81 -5.02
C LYS A 22 43.03 -18.51 -6.51
N LEU A 23 43.82 -17.47 -6.80
CA LEU A 23 44.26 -17.14 -8.14
C LEU A 23 45.11 -18.26 -8.77
N GLY A 24 44.91 -18.51 -10.07
CA GLY A 24 45.69 -19.47 -10.84
C GLY A 24 45.36 -20.96 -10.65
N VAL A 25 44.37 -21.30 -9.81
CA VAL A 25 43.86 -22.68 -9.63
C VAL A 25 42.57 -22.84 -10.46
N PRO A 26 42.27 -24.04 -11.03
CA PRO A 26 41.00 -24.27 -11.74
C PRO A 26 39.80 -23.86 -10.88
N LEU A 27 38.82 -23.21 -11.51
CA LEU A 27 37.63 -22.77 -10.79
C LEU A 27 36.83 -23.95 -10.23
N GLY A 28 36.72 -25.04 -11.00
CA GLY A 28 35.96 -26.23 -10.62
C GLY A 28 36.44 -26.88 -9.32
N GLU A 29 37.76 -27.09 -9.18
CA GLU A 29 38.33 -27.73 -7.98
C GLU A 29 38.06 -26.95 -6.70
N GLN A 30 37.93 -25.62 -6.80
CA GLN A 30 37.74 -24.74 -5.66
C GLN A 30 36.28 -24.57 -5.29
N LEU A 31 35.38 -24.47 -6.29
CA LEU A 31 33.94 -24.43 -6.05
C LEU A 31 33.43 -25.75 -5.47
N ASP A 32 33.99 -26.89 -5.90
CA ASP A 32 33.63 -28.21 -5.38
C ASP A 32 34.09 -28.44 -3.92
N THR A 33 35.06 -27.66 -3.42
CA THR A 33 35.54 -27.76 -2.02
C THR A 33 34.90 -26.73 -1.08
N GLU A 34 34.59 -25.53 -1.58
CA GLU A 34 34.03 -24.43 -0.77
C GLU A 34 32.50 -24.48 -0.66
N ILE A 35 31.83 -25.12 -1.63
CA ILE A 35 30.38 -25.25 -1.67
C ILE A 35 30.03 -26.73 -1.45
N SER A 36 29.41 -27.07 -0.32
CA SER A 36 28.91 -28.42 -0.01
C SER A 36 28.12 -28.96 -1.20
N PRO A 37 28.30 -30.24 -1.62
CA PRO A 37 27.82 -30.74 -2.91
C PRO A 37 26.31 -30.55 -3.09
N PHE A 38 25.97 -29.47 -3.78
CA PHE A 38 24.77 -29.13 -4.54
C PHE A 38 23.53 -30.01 -4.34
N GLU A 39 22.80 -29.82 -3.24
CA GLU A 39 21.38 -30.23 -3.14
C GLU A 39 20.47 -29.39 -4.07
N ILE A 40 20.95 -28.25 -4.57
CA ILE A 40 20.23 -27.33 -5.46
C ILE A 40 21.14 -26.95 -6.66
N PRO A 41 20.69 -27.06 -7.92
CA PRO A 41 21.47 -26.62 -9.10
C PRO A 41 21.88 -25.15 -8.99
N ARG A 42 23.09 -24.76 -9.42
CA ARG A 42 23.52 -23.34 -9.39
C ARG A 42 24.10 -22.89 -10.73
N VAL A 43 23.85 -21.64 -11.09
CA VAL A 43 24.51 -20.94 -12.21
C VAL A 43 25.70 -20.16 -11.67
N VAL A 44 26.83 -20.23 -12.38
CA VAL A 44 28.04 -19.48 -12.04
C VAL A 44 28.32 -18.46 -13.14
N THR A 45 28.58 -17.22 -12.74
CA THR A 45 28.99 -16.14 -13.64
C THR A 45 30.35 -15.59 -13.24
N ILE A 46 31.13 -15.18 -14.23
CA ILE A 46 32.38 -14.42 -14.06
C ILE A 46 32.22 -13.09 -14.78
N ASP A 47 32.36 -11.99 -14.05
CA ASP A 47 32.14 -10.62 -14.57
C ASP A 47 30.81 -10.48 -15.32
N GLY A 48 29.76 -11.13 -14.80
CA GLY A 48 28.41 -11.14 -15.38
C GLY A 48 28.19 -12.09 -16.56
N LYS A 49 29.21 -12.85 -17.00
CA LYS A 49 29.07 -13.85 -18.06
C LYS A 49 28.92 -15.26 -17.50
N VAL A 50 27.91 -15.98 -17.97
CA VAL A 50 27.62 -17.36 -17.55
C VAL A 50 28.73 -18.29 -17.99
N MET A 51 29.20 -19.11 -17.05
CA MET A 51 30.20 -20.12 -17.31
C MET A 51 29.60 -21.52 -17.17
N MET A 52 29.61 -22.27 -18.26
CA MET A 52 29.09 -23.64 -18.29
C MET A 52 30.00 -24.58 -17.49
N ARG A 53 29.42 -25.64 -16.91
CA ARG A 53 30.14 -26.54 -15.98
C ARG A 53 31.37 -27.20 -16.60
N ASP A 54 31.33 -27.52 -17.88
CA ASP A 54 32.45 -28.10 -18.63
C ASP A 54 33.63 -27.13 -18.83
N GLN A 55 33.42 -25.83 -18.59
CA GLN A 55 34.42 -24.78 -18.69
C GLN A 55 35.12 -24.50 -17.36
N TRP A 56 34.58 -24.95 -16.22
CA TRP A 56 35.10 -24.63 -14.88
C TRP A 56 36.49 -25.23 -14.63
N SER A 57 36.75 -26.41 -15.19
CA SER A 57 38.07 -27.06 -15.11
C SER A 57 39.13 -26.38 -15.99
N LYS A 58 38.71 -25.58 -16.97
CA LYS A 58 39.57 -24.90 -17.94
C LYS A 58 39.84 -23.45 -17.53
N HIS A 59 38.89 -22.78 -16.87
CA HIS A 59 39.09 -21.40 -16.42
C HIS A 59 40.00 -21.32 -15.20
N ARG A 60 40.96 -20.40 -15.26
CA ARG A 60 41.88 -20.05 -14.17
C ARG A 60 41.60 -18.61 -13.80
N LEU A 61 41.17 -18.38 -12.56
CA LEU A 61 40.81 -17.06 -12.08
C LEU A 61 42.00 -16.10 -12.21
N LYS A 62 41.71 -14.91 -12.77
CA LYS A 62 42.65 -13.79 -12.90
C LYS A 62 42.33 -12.70 -11.89
N GLU A 63 43.31 -11.86 -11.61
CA GLU A 63 43.18 -10.75 -10.68
C GLU A 63 42.08 -9.77 -11.15
N LYS A 64 41.13 -9.44 -10.26
CA LYS A 64 39.93 -8.60 -10.48
C LYS A 64 38.71 -9.25 -11.15
N GLU A 65 38.73 -10.55 -11.47
CA GLU A 65 37.51 -11.25 -11.92
C GLU A 65 36.55 -11.47 -10.74
N ILE A 66 35.26 -11.15 -10.89
CA ILE A 66 34.22 -11.35 -9.87
C ILE A 66 33.45 -12.63 -10.18
N VAL A 67 33.41 -13.57 -9.23
CA VAL A 67 32.66 -14.83 -9.36
C VAL A 67 31.36 -14.72 -8.55
N THR A 68 30.22 -14.86 -9.23
CA THR A 68 28.89 -14.87 -8.60
C THR A 68 28.20 -16.20 -8.82
N THR A 69 27.63 -16.79 -7.78
CA THR A 69 26.89 -18.06 -7.87
C THR A 69 25.43 -17.86 -7.48
N VAL A 70 24.49 -18.35 -8.30
CA VAL A 70 23.05 -18.20 -8.06
C VAL A 70 22.40 -19.59 -8.00
N PRO A 71 21.73 -19.98 -6.89
CA PRO A 71 20.98 -21.22 -6.83
C PRO A 71 19.67 -21.17 -7.63
N VAL A 72 19.37 -22.27 -8.30
CA VAL A 72 18.19 -22.49 -9.15
C VAL A 72 17.27 -23.48 -8.44
N VAL A 73 16.13 -23.00 -7.95
CA VAL A 73 15.11 -23.84 -7.29
C VAL A 73 13.91 -23.97 -8.22
N GLY A 74 13.60 -25.19 -8.66
CA GLY A 74 12.42 -25.49 -9.49
C GLY A 74 12.67 -25.41 -11.00
N GLY A 75 11.96 -26.27 -11.75
CA GLY A 75 12.19 -26.63 -13.16
C GLY A 75 12.00 -25.54 -14.22
N VAL A 76 12.78 -24.47 -14.12
CA VAL A 76 12.92 -23.42 -15.14
C VAL A 76 14.25 -23.63 -15.88
N ASP A 77 14.22 -23.57 -17.21
CA ASP A 77 15.41 -23.76 -18.06
C ASP A 77 16.51 -22.72 -17.68
N PRO A 78 17.78 -23.14 -17.54
CA PRO A 78 18.92 -22.24 -17.30
C PRO A 78 18.99 -21.02 -18.22
N ILE A 79 18.51 -21.11 -19.46
CA ILE A 79 18.49 -20.00 -20.43
C ILE A 79 17.50 -18.89 -20.00
N THR A 80 16.37 -19.25 -19.40
CA THR A 80 15.34 -18.31 -18.93
C THR A 80 15.78 -17.56 -17.66
N ILE A 81 16.65 -18.15 -16.84
CA ILE A 81 17.21 -17.49 -15.64
C ILE A 81 18.29 -16.46 -16.03
N VAL A 82 19.03 -16.71 -17.10
CA VAL A 82 19.96 -15.72 -17.68
C VAL A 82 19.18 -14.59 -18.33
N ALA A 83 18.01 -14.86 -18.91
CA ALA A 83 17.07 -13.80 -19.25
C ALA A 83 16.70 -13.02 -17.99
N ILE A 84 16.25 -13.62 -16.87
CA ILE A 84 15.89 -12.87 -15.66
C ILE A 84 17.06 -12.06 -15.03
N ALA A 85 18.31 -12.51 -15.18
CA ALA A 85 19.50 -11.80 -14.67
C ALA A 85 20.09 -10.74 -15.65
N VAL A 86 19.81 -10.85 -16.96
CA VAL A 86 20.25 -9.91 -18.02
C VAL A 86 19.10 -9.00 -18.50
N SER A 87 17.85 -9.43 -18.29
CA SER A 87 16.61 -8.69 -18.46
C SER A 87 16.17 -8.17 -17.08
N LEU A 88 16.91 -7.17 -16.60
CA LEU A 88 16.20 -6.05 -15.99
C LEU A 88 15.25 -5.57 -17.08
N LEU A 89 13.99 -5.98 -16.92
CA LEU A 89 12.80 -5.44 -17.56
C LEU A 89 13.08 -4.04 -18.08
N SER A 90 12.84 -3.82 -19.37
CA SER A 90 12.52 -2.52 -19.96
C SER A 90 11.92 -1.57 -18.91
N VAL A 91 12.77 -0.73 -18.30
CA VAL A 91 12.40 0.26 -17.27
C VAL A 91 11.81 1.49 -17.97
N ALA A 92 11.14 1.32 -19.11
CA ALA A 92 10.64 2.44 -19.90
C ALA A 92 9.28 2.96 -19.41
N THR A 93 8.62 2.29 -18.46
CA THR A 93 7.37 2.78 -17.86
C THR A 93 7.29 2.44 -16.36
N VAL A 94 8.14 3.07 -15.55
CA VAL A 94 8.30 2.75 -14.10
C VAL A 94 7.06 3.05 -13.26
N LEU A 95 6.27 4.05 -13.65
CA LEU A 95 5.24 4.59 -12.76
C LEU A 95 4.09 3.60 -12.53
N LEU A 96 3.69 2.85 -13.56
CA LEU A 96 2.59 1.88 -13.48
C LEU A 96 3.03 0.42 -13.57
N ALA A 97 4.34 0.14 -13.54
CA ALA A 97 4.82 -1.23 -13.47
C ALA A 97 4.37 -1.87 -12.13
N PRO A 98 3.92 -3.14 -12.14
CA PRO A 98 3.68 -3.87 -10.91
C PRO A 98 4.99 -3.91 -10.12
N SER A 99 4.94 -3.48 -8.86
CA SER A 99 6.10 -3.56 -7.97
C SER A 99 6.59 -5.01 -7.95
N PRO A 100 7.90 -5.28 -8.09
CA PRO A 100 8.39 -6.65 -7.93
C PRO A 100 7.99 -7.11 -6.53
N SER A 101 7.16 -8.15 -6.47
CA SER A 101 6.87 -8.84 -5.22
C SER A 101 8.20 -9.30 -4.63
N VAL A 102 8.58 -8.73 -3.48
CA VAL A 102 9.71 -9.23 -2.70
C VAL A 102 9.41 -10.70 -2.42
N PRO A 103 10.27 -11.66 -2.81
CA PRO A 103 10.05 -13.04 -2.45
C PRO A 103 10.12 -13.12 -0.92
N SER A 104 8.99 -13.40 -0.27
CA SER A 104 8.98 -13.65 1.17
C SER A 104 9.79 -14.92 1.43
N VAL A 105 10.91 -14.78 2.12
CA VAL A 105 11.71 -15.92 2.56
C VAL A 105 11.02 -16.56 3.77
N GLY A 106 10.53 -17.80 3.59
CA GLY A 106 10.28 -18.73 4.70
C GLY A 106 8.81 -18.98 5.07
N ASN A 107 8.40 -20.24 4.97
CA ASN A 107 7.08 -20.77 5.29
C ASN A 107 6.55 -20.37 6.70
N ILE A 108 5.55 -19.49 6.73
CA ILE A 108 4.36 -19.65 7.57
C ILE A 108 3.17 -19.43 6.64
N SER A 109 2.25 -20.38 6.66
CA SER A 109 1.01 -20.40 5.86
C SER A 109 0.14 -19.18 6.15
N SER A 110 0.33 -18.12 5.39
CA SER A 110 -0.69 -17.15 5.01
C SER A 110 -0.05 -16.21 4.00
N THR A 111 -0.19 -16.53 2.71
CA THR A 111 -0.36 -15.45 1.74
C THR A 111 -1.41 -14.51 2.34
N PRO A 112 -1.17 -13.19 2.46
CA PRO A 112 -2.27 -12.27 2.67
C PRO A 112 -3.14 -12.45 1.42
N GLU A 113 -4.17 -13.26 1.57
CA GLU A 113 -5.23 -13.36 0.60
C GLU A 113 -5.75 -11.94 0.50
N ALA A 114 -5.44 -11.24 -0.61
CA ALA A 114 -6.25 -10.10 -1.00
C ALA A 114 -7.68 -10.60 -0.89
N ALA A 115 -8.47 -10.03 0.03
CA ALA A 115 -9.77 -10.56 0.37
C ALA A 115 -10.50 -10.85 -0.95
N PRO A 116 -10.81 -12.12 -1.26
CA PRO A 116 -11.31 -12.46 -2.57
C PRO A 116 -12.64 -11.74 -2.71
N VAL A 117 -12.66 -10.71 -3.55
CA VAL A 117 -13.88 -9.96 -3.91
C VAL A 117 -14.93 -10.90 -4.53
N PHE A 118 -14.54 -12.13 -4.87
CA PHE A 118 -15.36 -13.22 -5.41
C PHE A 118 -15.75 -14.32 -4.40
N SER A 119 -15.52 -14.14 -3.11
CA SER A 119 -16.08 -15.03 -2.10
C SER A 119 -17.61 -14.89 -2.07
N ILE A 120 -18.33 -15.96 -2.45
CA ILE A 120 -19.81 -16.08 -2.34
C ILE A 120 -20.27 -15.96 -0.87
N ALA A 121 -19.37 -16.07 0.10
CA ALA A 121 -19.62 -15.55 1.45
C ALA A 121 -19.53 -14.02 1.38
N GLY A 122 -20.69 -13.37 1.30
CA GLY A 122 -20.80 -11.91 1.28
C GLY A 122 -19.94 -11.24 2.35
N GLN A 123 -19.37 -10.07 2.02
CA GLN A 123 -18.51 -9.30 2.92
C GLN A 123 -19.19 -9.12 4.29
N GLN A 124 -18.47 -9.50 5.33
CA GLN A 124 -18.95 -9.55 6.71
C GLN A 124 -17.94 -8.86 7.62
N ASN A 125 -18.45 -8.25 8.69
CA ASN A 125 -17.63 -7.78 9.80
C ASN A 125 -16.96 -9.01 10.44
N LYS A 126 -15.63 -9.02 10.43
CA LYS A 126 -14.82 -10.12 10.96
C LYS A 126 -13.78 -9.56 11.93
N THR A 127 -13.36 -10.39 12.86
CA THR A 127 -12.25 -10.07 13.76
C THR A 127 -10.93 -10.39 13.05
N LYS A 128 -10.07 -9.38 12.89
CA LYS A 128 -8.76 -9.48 12.23
C LYS A 128 -7.62 -9.44 13.26
N LEU A 129 -7.54 -10.46 14.11
CA LEU A 129 -6.54 -10.48 15.20
C LEU A 129 -5.11 -10.60 14.64
N GLY A 130 -4.25 -9.66 15.03
CA GLY A 130 -2.83 -9.64 14.63
C GLY A 130 -2.55 -9.10 13.23
N GLN A 131 -3.58 -8.66 12.49
CA GLN A 131 -3.42 -7.96 11.22
C GLN A 131 -3.28 -6.45 11.46
N SER A 132 -2.69 -5.73 10.51
CA SER A 132 -2.62 -4.27 10.56
C SER A 132 -4.02 -3.65 10.48
N ILE A 133 -4.14 -2.49 11.11
CA ILE A 133 -5.36 -1.68 11.10
C ILE A 133 -5.38 -0.90 9.79
N GLU A 134 -6.54 -0.85 9.15
CA GLU A 134 -6.69 -0.22 7.86
C GLU A 134 -6.54 1.32 7.94
N VAL A 135 -5.92 1.92 6.92
CA VAL A 135 -5.75 3.38 6.81
C VAL A 135 -6.46 3.88 5.55
N GLY A 136 -7.48 4.70 5.72
CA GLY A 136 -8.28 5.23 4.62
C GLY A 136 -7.87 6.64 4.18
N PHE A 137 -7.93 6.92 2.89
CA PHE A 137 -7.71 8.24 2.31
C PHE A 137 -8.83 8.58 1.31
N GLY A 138 -9.27 9.83 1.33
CA GLY A 138 -10.46 10.26 0.59
C GLY A 138 -11.70 9.49 1.01
N LYS A 139 -12.64 9.31 0.09
CA LYS A 139 -13.89 8.56 0.30
C LYS A 139 -13.69 7.10 -0.06
N PHE A 140 -14.22 6.20 0.74
CA PHE A 140 -14.22 4.77 0.44
C PHE A 140 -15.39 4.05 1.10
N ARG A 141 -15.82 2.93 0.51
CA ARG A 141 -16.75 2.00 1.15
C ARG A 141 -15.95 0.95 1.90
N HIS A 142 -16.31 0.73 3.17
CA HIS A 142 -15.62 -0.24 4.02
C HIS A 142 -16.62 -1.11 4.77
N TRP A 143 -16.22 -2.36 5.02
CA TRP A 143 -16.83 -3.28 5.97
C TRP A 143 -15.90 -3.39 7.18
N PRO A 144 -16.07 -2.49 8.18
CA PRO A 144 -15.27 -2.46 9.40
C PRO A 144 -15.03 -3.82 10.05
N SER A 145 -13.81 -4.05 10.51
CA SER A 145 -13.49 -5.21 11.34
C SER A 145 -14.05 -5.04 12.76
N ASN A 146 -14.22 -6.12 13.51
CA ASN A 146 -14.68 -6.02 14.90
C ASN A 146 -13.54 -5.49 15.78
N ALA A 147 -13.73 -4.33 16.41
CA ALA A 147 -12.80 -3.77 17.40
C ALA A 147 -12.91 -4.47 18.76
N ALA A 148 -14.08 -5.04 19.06
CA ALA A 148 -14.31 -5.90 20.22
C ALA A 148 -15.27 -7.03 19.85
N SER A 149 -15.28 -8.11 20.63
CA SER A 149 -16.22 -9.20 20.44
C SER A 149 -17.66 -8.70 20.55
N PRO A 150 -18.51 -8.89 19.52
CA PRO A 150 -19.91 -8.49 19.60
C PRO A 150 -20.64 -9.35 20.64
N TRP A 151 -21.62 -8.76 21.32
CA TRP A 151 -22.38 -9.45 22.36
C TRP A 151 -23.86 -9.07 22.34
N ASN A 152 -24.68 -9.98 22.87
CA ASN A 152 -26.13 -9.87 22.81
C ASN A 152 -26.72 -9.66 24.20
N SER A 153 -27.86 -8.97 24.28
CA SER A 153 -28.69 -8.84 25.49
C SER A 153 -30.17 -8.90 25.12
N PHE A 154 -31.05 -9.09 26.10
CA PHE A 154 -32.49 -8.99 25.90
C PHE A 154 -33.01 -7.68 26.48
N ASP A 155 -33.89 -7.02 25.75
CA ASP A 155 -34.58 -5.84 26.23
C ASP A 155 -35.76 -6.20 27.16
N GLY A 156 -36.37 -5.20 27.79
CA GLY A 156 -37.55 -5.41 28.64
C GLY A 156 -38.80 -5.93 27.91
N SER A 157 -38.75 -5.99 26.57
CA SER A 157 -39.85 -6.42 25.70
C SER A 157 -39.60 -7.79 25.05
N ASN A 158 -38.60 -8.55 25.52
CA ASN A 158 -38.23 -9.90 25.04
C ASN A 158 -37.48 -9.93 23.69
N ASP A 159 -37.08 -8.78 23.18
CA ASP A 159 -36.33 -8.67 21.92
C ASP A 159 -34.82 -8.75 22.17
N GLU A 160 -34.08 -9.42 21.29
CA GLU A 160 -32.62 -9.50 21.37
C GLU A 160 -31.99 -8.22 20.79
N ILE A 161 -31.01 -7.67 21.50
CA ILE A 161 -30.21 -6.53 21.08
C ILE A 161 -28.78 -7.01 20.89
N LEU A 162 -28.25 -6.80 19.68
CA LEU A 162 -26.84 -6.97 19.36
C LEU A 162 -26.09 -5.66 19.60
N HIS A 163 -24.95 -5.75 20.28
CA HIS A 163 -23.97 -4.67 20.44
C HIS A 163 -22.70 -5.07 19.68
N ALA A 164 -22.37 -4.30 18.65
CA ALA A 164 -21.18 -4.53 17.82
C ALA A 164 -20.31 -3.27 17.82
N LEU A 165 -19.04 -3.42 18.18
CA LEU A 165 -18.05 -2.36 18.09
C LEU A 165 -17.12 -2.64 16.91
N LEU A 166 -17.07 -1.70 15.98
CA LEU A 166 -16.38 -1.86 14.71
C LEU A 166 -15.22 -0.87 14.58
N CYS A 167 -14.08 -1.32 14.07
CA CYS A 167 -12.92 -0.47 13.76
C CYS A 167 -13.09 0.11 12.36
N VAL A 168 -13.23 1.43 12.23
CA VAL A 168 -13.36 2.10 10.94
C VAL A 168 -11.99 2.23 10.25
N GLY A 169 -10.95 2.45 11.06
CA GLY A 169 -9.57 2.60 10.60
C GLY A 169 -8.76 3.49 11.55
N GLU A 170 -7.48 3.66 11.22
CA GLU A 170 -6.57 4.54 11.96
C GLU A 170 -6.77 6.01 11.57
N GLY A 171 -6.77 6.89 12.58
CA GLY A 171 -7.04 8.32 12.45
C GLY A 171 -8.50 8.67 12.74
N THR A 172 -8.85 9.94 12.49
CA THR A 172 -10.21 10.45 12.69
C THR A 172 -11.00 10.35 11.39
N TYR A 173 -12.21 9.79 11.44
CA TYR A 173 -13.08 9.66 10.27
C TYR A 173 -14.39 10.42 10.44
N THR A 174 -15.01 10.76 9.33
CA THR A 174 -16.42 11.14 9.19
C THR A 174 -17.12 10.09 8.34
N GLU A 175 -18.42 9.93 8.54
CA GLU A 175 -19.30 9.06 7.79
C GLU A 175 -20.24 9.86 6.89
N ASP A 176 -20.40 9.42 5.63
CA ASP A 176 -21.47 9.92 4.75
C ASP A 176 -22.76 9.13 4.97
N GLU A 177 -22.64 7.80 5.14
CA GLU A 177 -23.77 6.89 5.26
C GLU A 177 -23.33 5.57 5.91
N ILE A 178 -24.16 5.03 6.80
CA ILE A 178 -24.02 3.69 7.38
C ILE A 178 -25.16 2.79 6.87
N LYS A 179 -24.80 1.59 6.42
CA LYS A 179 -25.71 0.59 5.85
C LYS A 179 -25.57 -0.75 6.52
N ILE A 180 -26.66 -1.51 6.46
CA ILE A 180 -26.66 -2.95 6.63
C ILE A 180 -26.89 -3.52 5.23
N GLU A 181 -25.89 -4.21 4.69
CA GLU A 181 -25.82 -4.57 3.27
C GLU A 181 -25.98 -3.32 2.39
N ASP A 182 -27.06 -3.23 1.61
CA ASP A 182 -27.36 -2.09 0.75
C ASP A 182 -28.42 -1.15 1.34
N THR A 183 -28.99 -1.49 2.50
CA THR A 183 -30.07 -0.71 3.12
C THR A 183 -29.53 0.27 4.16
N PRO A 184 -29.88 1.57 4.11
CA PRO A 184 -29.50 2.54 5.14
C PRO A 184 -29.91 2.08 6.55
N ILE A 185 -29.01 2.23 7.53
CA ILE A 185 -29.25 1.74 8.90
C ILE A 185 -30.49 2.37 9.54
N GLY A 186 -30.81 3.62 9.20
CA GLY A 186 -32.00 4.32 9.69
C GLY A 186 -33.34 3.70 9.27
N ASN A 187 -33.37 2.82 8.26
CA ASN A 187 -34.58 2.12 7.85
C ASN A 187 -34.92 0.94 8.79
N PHE A 188 -34.01 0.55 9.66
CA PHE A 188 -34.20 -0.53 10.62
C PHE A 188 -34.68 0.03 11.96
N SER A 189 -35.94 -0.28 12.31
CA SER A 189 -36.50 0.12 13.60
C SER A 189 -35.73 -0.50 14.76
N GLY A 190 -35.18 0.34 15.64
CA GLY A 190 -34.36 -0.09 16.77
C GLY A 190 -32.89 -0.35 16.42
N ALA A 191 -32.42 0.07 15.24
CA ALA A 191 -31.01 0.22 14.94
C ALA A 191 -30.54 1.64 15.30
N SER A 192 -29.36 1.74 15.91
CA SER A 192 -28.69 3.01 16.19
C SER A 192 -27.18 2.84 16.11
N TYR A 193 -26.47 3.92 15.84
CA TYR A 193 -25.02 3.93 15.83
C TYR A 193 -24.46 5.21 16.43
N VAL A 194 -23.23 5.15 16.95
CA VAL A 194 -22.45 6.29 17.43
C VAL A 194 -21.01 6.05 17.02
N MET A 195 -20.37 7.05 16.41
CA MET A 195 -18.95 7.01 16.08
C MET A 195 -18.13 7.75 17.15
N TYR A 196 -17.02 7.13 17.57
CA TYR A 196 -16.10 7.68 18.55
C TYR A 196 -14.76 7.97 17.89
N PRO A 197 -14.29 9.23 17.88
CA PRO A 197 -12.98 9.57 17.36
C PRO A 197 -11.87 9.03 18.29
N PRO A 198 -10.61 8.97 17.80
CA PRO A 198 -9.49 8.46 18.59
C PRO A 198 -9.36 9.16 19.95
N GLY A 199 -9.07 8.39 20.99
CA GLY A 199 -8.91 8.86 22.37
C GLY A 199 -10.20 9.14 23.13
N THR A 200 -11.38 8.96 22.51
CA THR A 200 -12.67 9.16 23.18
C THR A 200 -13.19 7.83 23.76
N PRO A 201 -13.64 7.80 25.03
CA PRO A 201 -14.20 6.58 25.62
C PRO A 201 -15.52 6.19 24.96
N VAL A 202 -15.69 4.91 24.68
CA VAL A 202 -16.95 4.34 24.18
C VAL A 202 -18.00 4.35 25.27
N THR A 203 -19.09 5.11 25.07
CA THR A 203 -20.16 5.27 26.07
C THR A 203 -21.50 4.60 25.71
N ALA A 204 -21.65 4.13 24.46
CA ALA A 204 -22.90 3.56 23.96
C ALA A 204 -23.24 2.25 24.66
N PHE A 205 -22.20 1.44 24.92
CA PHE A 205 -22.25 0.18 25.64
C PHE A 205 -20.83 -0.20 26.08
N ALA A 206 -20.70 -1.17 26.98
CA ALA A 206 -19.39 -1.66 27.39
C ALA A 206 -18.72 -2.46 26.25
N PRO A 207 -17.49 -2.10 25.83
CA PRO A 207 -16.82 -2.76 24.72
C PRO A 207 -16.12 -4.07 25.14
N ASN A 208 -15.58 -4.13 26.36
CA ASN A 208 -14.86 -5.28 26.87
C ASN A 208 -15.80 -6.24 27.63
N VAL A 209 -16.56 -7.03 26.88
CA VAL A 209 -17.51 -8.02 27.41
C VAL A 209 -17.07 -9.41 26.96
N GLU A 210 -16.91 -10.31 27.93
CA GLU A 210 -16.61 -11.72 27.67
C GLU A 210 -17.83 -12.58 27.99
N THR A 211 -18.13 -13.56 27.13
CA THR A 211 -19.22 -14.52 27.36
C THR A 211 -18.62 -15.88 27.75
N ALA A 212 -19.12 -16.48 28.82
CA ALA A 212 -18.72 -17.82 29.22
C ALA A 212 -19.22 -18.86 28.20
N ALA A 213 -18.29 -19.46 27.45
CA ALA A 213 -18.61 -20.38 26.36
C ALA A 213 -19.26 -21.70 26.83
N GLU A 214 -19.05 -22.08 28.09
CA GLU A 214 -19.63 -23.29 28.70
C GLU A 214 -21.15 -23.17 28.95
N VAL A 215 -21.67 -21.94 29.00
CA VAL A 215 -23.10 -21.71 29.21
C VAL A 215 -23.80 -21.66 27.85
N ASN A 216 -24.50 -22.74 27.53
CA ASN A 216 -25.30 -22.84 26.31
C ASN A 216 -26.65 -23.51 26.60
N GLN A 217 -27.64 -22.69 27.00
CA GLN A 217 -29.02 -23.14 27.27
C GLN A 217 -29.10 -24.26 28.31
N VAL A 218 -28.51 -24.04 29.48
CA VAL A 218 -28.50 -24.99 30.59
C VAL A 218 -29.83 -24.90 31.34
N GLN A 219 -30.61 -25.98 31.37
CA GLN A 219 -31.86 -26.01 32.12
C GLN A 219 -31.60 -25.91 33.63
N LEU A 220 -32.35 -25.04 34.33
CA LEU A 220 -32.34 -25.00 35.79
C LEU A 220 -33.49 -25.87 36.32
N PHE A 221 -33.14 -27.06 36.82
CA PHE A 221 -34.10 -28.01 37.38
C PHE A 221 -34.70 -27.51 38.70
N ALA A 222 -36.00 -27.73 38.91
CA ALA A 222 -36.67 -27.38 40.15
C ALA A 222 -36.34 -28.39 41.27
N PRO A 223 -36.47 -28.02 42.57
CA PRO A 223 -36.11 -28.90 43.70
C PRO A 223 -36.88 -30.23 43.75
N ASN A 224 -38.02 -30.34 43.05
CA ASN A 224 -38.82 -31.55 42.95
C ASN A 224 -38.44 -32.45 41.75
N GLU A 225 -37.45 -32.07 40.95
CA GLU A 225 -36.94 -32.87 39.83
C GLU A 225 -35.72 -33.69 40.26
N PRO A 226 -35.59 -34.96 39.83
CA PRO A 226 -34.48 -35.82 40.24
C PRO A 226 -33.12 -35.34 39.72
N GLU A 227 -33.10 -34.55 38.65
CA GLU A 227 -31.89 -33.94 38.07
C GLU A 227 -31.44 -32.64 38.78
N ASN A 228 -32.14 -32.21 39.84
CA ASN A 228 -31.74 -31.02 40.60
C ASN A 228 -30.47 -31.31 41.44
N GLU A 229 -29.37 -30.68 41.05
CA GLU A 229 -28.08 -30.71 41.74
C GLU A 229 -27.90 -29.53 42.71
N ASP A 230 -29.00 -29.00 43.24
CA ASP A 230 -29.07 -27.79 44.05
C ASP A 230 -28.53 -26.54 43.31
N TRP A 231 -27.23 -26.25 43.41
CA TRP A 231 -26.57 -25.11 42.74
C TRP A 231 -26.02 -25.40 41.34
N GLY A 232 -25.99 -26.68 40.93
CA GLY A 232 -25.42 -27.09 39.65
C GLY A 232 -23.96 -26.68 39.45
N THR A 233 -23.54 -26.55 38.19
CA THR A 233 -22.15 -26.21 37.82
C THR A 233 -21.82 -24.73 38.08
N ALA A 234 -20.63 -24.47 38.63
CA ALA A 234 -20.08 -23.13 38.75
C ALA A 234 -19.33 -22.74 37.48
N TYR A 235 -19.79 -21.69 36.80
CA TYR A 235 -19.18 -21.20 35.56
C TYR A 235 -18.19 -20.09 35.88
N VAL A 236 -16.97 -20.22 35.40
CA VAL A 236 -15.98 -19.13 35.50
C VAL A 236 -16.35 -18.03 34.49
N VAL A 237 -16.37 -16.79 34.95
CA VAL A 237 -16.66 -15.60 34.15
C VAL A 237 -15.43 -14.68 34.17
N GLY A 238 -14.97 -14.30 32.98
CA GLY A 238 -13.71 -13.59 32.79
C GLY A 238 -12.51 -14.52 32.62
N SER A 239 -11.66 -14.16 31.66
CA SER A 239 -10.38 -14.80 31.38
C SER A 239 -9.35 -14.51 32.47
N VAL A 240 -8.27 -15.30 32.52
CA VAL A 240 -7.14 -15.07 33.43
C VAL A 240 -6.55 -13.68 33.19
N GLY A 241 -6.29 -12.91 34.25
CA GLY A 241 -5.81 -11.52 34.16
C GLY A 241 -6.87 -10.47 33.80
N SER A 242 -8.12 -10.86 33.54
CA SER A 242 -9.23 -9.91 33.36
C SER A 242 -9.82 -9.50 34.72
N THR A 243 -10.31 -8.27 34.82
CA THR A 243 -10.97 -7.76 36.03
C THR A 243 -12.39 -7.34 35.73
N THR A 244 -13.35 -8.11 36.23
CA THR A 244 -14.78 -7.92 36.06
C THR A 244 -15.36 -7.00 37.15
N THR A 245 -16.25 -6.08 36.77
CA THR A 245 -16.98 -5.18 37.71
C THR A 245 -18.50 -5.36 37.65
N LYS A 246 -18.99 -6.03 36.61
CA LYS A 246 -20.41 -6.36 36.43
C LYS A 246 -20.53 -7.74 35.78
N ILE A 247 -21.48 -8.54 36.25
CA ILE A 247 -21.89 -9.80 35.60
C ILE A 247 -23.30 -9.60 35.05
N GLN A 248 -23.54 -10.04 33.82
CA GLN A 248 -24.90 -10.13 33.26
C GLN A 248 -25.19 -11.57 32.91
N PHE A 249 -26.36 -12.08 33.28
CA PHE A 249 -26.79 -13.40 32.86
C PHE A 249 -28.16 -13.35 32.17
N ASP A 250 -28.33 -14.21 31.18
CA ASP A 250 -29.52 -14.28 30.35
C ASP A 250 -30.30 -15.55 30.67
N ILE A 251 -31.60 -15.42 30.88
CA ILE A 251 -32.52 -16.54 31.10
C ILE A 251 -33.57 -16.61 29.99
N GLN A 252 -34.10 -17.80 29.73
CA GLN A 252 -35.25 -18.00 28.84
C GLN A 252 -36.21 -19.06 29.36
N THR A 253 -37.47 -18.97 28.93
CA THR A 253 -38.52 -19.97 29.15
C THR A 253 -38.84 -20.66 27.83
N PRO A 254 -38.14 -21.74 27.45
CA PRO A 254 -38.15 -22.28 26.08
C PRO A 254 -39.54 -22.76 25.60
N ARG A 255 -40.44 -23.08 26.53
CA ARG A 255 -41.82 -23.53 26.25
C ARG A 255 -42.86 -22.42 26.48
N GLY A 256 -42.42 -21.19 26.68
CA GLY A 256 -43.22 -20.14 27.30
C GLY A 256 -43.43 -20.38 28.80
N LEU A 257 -44.30 -19.57 29.40
CA LEU A 257 -44.63 -19.65 30.82
C LEU A 257 -46.14 -19.44 30.98
N TYR A 258 -46.87 -20.53 31.22
CA TYR A 258 -48.33 -20.52 31.35
C TYR A 258 -48.86 -21.84 31.88
N LYS A 259 -50.09 -21.81 32.41
CA LYS A 259 -50.93 -22.99 32.59
C LYS A 259 -52.14 -22.93 31.66
N GLN A 260 -52.45 -24.04 30.99
CA GLN A 260 -53.51 -24.12 30.00
C GLN A 260 -54.86 -23.87 30.67
N GLY A 261 -55.59 -22.90 30.15
CA GLY A 261 -56.88 -22.44 30.65
C GLY A 261 -57.53 -21.52 29.62
N THR A 262 -58.80 -21.18 29.84
CA THR A 262 -59.51 -20.19 29.01
C THR A 262 -59.99 -19.03 29.90
N PRO A 263 -59.22 -17.93 30.05
CA PRO A 263 -57.92 -17.62 29.43
C PRO A 263 -56.73 -18.33 30.10
N LEU A 264 -55.53 -18.21 29.51
CA LEU A 264 -54.28 -18.74 30.07
C LEU A 264 -54.06 -18.22 31.49
N THR A 265 -53.63 -19.11 32.39
CA THR A 265 -53.30 -18.74 33.77
C THR A 265 -51.82 -18.46 33.88
N SER A 266 -51.46 -17.41 34.64
CA SER A 266 -50.06 -17.04 34.84
C SER A 266 -49.34 -18.03 35.76
N LEU A 267 -48.11 -18.39 35.41
CA LEU A 267 -47.17 -19.11 36.27
C LEU A 267 -46.01 -18.20 36.62
N THR A 268 -45.38 -18.47 37.77
CA THR A 268 -44.18 -17.78 38.25
C THR A 268 -43.10 -18.81 38.51
N ILE A 269 -41.90 -18.56 37.99
CA ILE A 269 -40.68 -19.29 38.30
C ILE A 269 -39.83 -18.40 39.19
N ASP A 270 -39.39 -18.93 40.33
CA ASP A 270 -38.47 -18.27 41.25
C ASP A 270 -37.09 -18.94 41.13
N TYR A 271 -36.05 -18.12 41.00
CA TYR A 271 -34.68 -18.58 40.85
C TYR A 271 -33.75 -17.60 41.53
N GLU A 272 -32.56 -18.08 41.86
CA GLU A 272 -31.56 -17.26 42.51
C GLU A 272 -30.19 -17.48 41.90
N ALA A 273 -29.37 -16.44 41.98
CA ALA A 273 -28.00 -16.46 41.48
C ALA A 273 -27.03 -16.00 42.57
N ARG A 274 -25.81 -16.51 42.51
CA ARG A 274 -24.70 -16.09 43.39
C ARG A 274 -23.40 -16.07 42.62
N TYR A 275 -22.43 -15.34 43.14
CA TYR A 275 -21.09 -15.24 42.58
C TYR A 275 -20.02 -15.50 43.66
N HIS A 276 -18.82 -15.88 43.22
CA HIS A 276 -17.66 -16.11 44.08
C HIS A 276 -16.42 -15.51 43.43
N GLU A 277 -15.61 -14.76 44.16
CA GLU A 277 -14.35 -14.24 43.62
C GLU A 277 -13.32 -15.38 43.50
N ILE A 278 -12.52 -15.37 42.45
CA ILE A 278 -11.47 -16.37 42.22
C ILE A 278 -10.16 -15.68 41.85
N ASP A 279 -9.05 -16.36 42.10
CA ASP A 279 -7.75 -15.92 41.64
C ASP A 279 -7.45 -16.36 40.19
N ASP A 280 -6.27 -16.01 39.70
CA ASP A 280 -5.82 -16.35 38.35
C ASP A 280 -5.59 -17.86 38.15
N ASN A 281 -5.34 -18.62 39.23
CA ASN A 281 -5.24 -20.08 39.19
C ASN A 281 -6.63 -20.76 39.18
N GLY A 282 -7.70 -19.99 39.41
CA GLY A 282 -9.07 -20.48 39.52
C GLY A 282 -9.44 -20.94 40.92
N ASP A 283 -8.58 -20.68 41.91
CA ASP A 283 -8.83 -20.96 43.31
C ASP A 283 -9.76 -19.92 43.92
N ASP A 284 -10.60 -20.37 44.84
CA ASP A 284 -11.66 -19.57 45.45
C ASP A 284 -11.06 -18.53 46.43
N VAL A 285 -11.42 -17.26 46.23
CA VAL A 285 -11.05 -16.14 47.10
C VAL A 285 -12.26 -15.70 47.92
N GLY A 286 -12.19 -15.86 49.23
CA GLY A 286 -13.29 -15.51 50.13
C GLY A 286 -14.41 -16.56 50.12
N GLY A 287 -15.65 -16.09 50.18
CA GLY A 287 -16.83 -16.94 50.24
C GLY A 287 -17.87 -16.53 49.20
N TRP A 288 -18.83 -17.41 48.93
CA TRP A 288 -19.93 -17.13 48.01
C TRP A 288 -20.73 -15.92 48.48
N SER A 289 -21.19 -15.11 47.52
CA SER A 289 -22.15 -14.04 47.78
C SER A 289 -23.43 -14.63 48.38
N ALA A 290 -24.18 -13.79 49.12
CA ALA A 290 -25.55 -14.13 49.45
C ALA A 290 -26.36 -14.39 48.15
N PRO A 291 -27.27 -15.38 48.13
CA PRO A 291 -28.14 -15.60 46.99
C PRO A 291 -28.98 -14.37 46.67
N ILE A 292 -28.98 -13.97 45.41
CA ILE A 292 -29.79 -12.88 44.89
C ILE A 292 -31.05 -13.49 44.28
N LEU A 293 -32.22 -13.10 44.79
CA LEU A 293 -33.50 -13.65 44.39
C LEU A 293 -34.05 -12.93 43.15
N TYR A 294 -34.56 -13.72 42.20
CA TYR A 294 -35.21 -13.27 40.99
C TYR A 294 -36.50 -14.05 40.75
N SER A 295 -37.43 -13.44 40.02
CA SER A 295 -38.66 -14.11 39.61
C SER A 295 -39.09 -13.69 38.21
N ILE A 296 -39.71 -14.63 37.51
CA ILE A 296 -40.30 -14.40 36.20
C ILE A 296 -41.73 -14.93 36.20
N THR A 297 -42.67 -14.04 35.89
CA THR A 297 -44.09 -14.37 35.79
C THR A 297 -44.57 -14.16 34.36
N GLY A 298 -45.39 -15.08 33.87
CA GLY A 298 -45.91 -15.02 32.50
C GLY A 298 -47.19 -15.81 32.33
N SER A 299 -47.97 -15.45 31.32
CA SER A 299 -49.18 -16.16 30.85
C SER A 299 -49.14 -16.35 29.33
N ALA A 300 -47.94 -16.56 28.78
CA ALA A 300 -47.68 -16.55 27.33
C ALA A 300 -47.13 -17.90 26.85
N THR A 301 -47.59 -18.35 25.68
CA THR A 301 -47.09 -19.55 25.00
C THR A 301 -45.77 -19.31 24.27
N THR A 302 -45.43 -18.05 24.02
CA THR A 302 -44.15 -17.63 23.43
C THR A 302 -43.05 -17.63 24.46
N VAL A 303 -41.82 -17.97 24.04
CA VAL A 303 -40.62 -17.89 24.89
C VAL A 303 -40.49 -16.51 25.50
N ILE A 304 -40.28 -16.41 26.80
CA ILE A 304 -39.92 -15.17 27.51
C ILE A 304 -38.43 -15.23 27.83
N ARG A 305 -37.69 -14.17 27.51
CA ARG A 305 -36.25 -13.99 27.72
C ARG A 305 -36.00 -12.73 28.53
N LYS A 306 -35.00 -12.78 29.41
CA LYS A 306 -34.58 -11.62 30.22
C LYS A 306 -33.08 -11.65 30.46
N SER A 307 -32.48 -10.47 30.50
CA SER A 307 -31.12 -10.24 30.98
C SER A 307 -31.16 -9.61 32.38
N HIS A 308 -30.33 -10.11 33.28
CA HIS A 308 -30.20 -9.61 34.65
C HIS A 308 -28.78 -9.16 34.92
N ASP A 309 -28.65 -7.98 35.54
CA ASP A 309 -27.36 -7.37 35.89
C ASP A 309 -27.06 -7.53 37.38
N ILE A 310 -25.87 -8.03 37.68
CA ILE A 310 -25.25 -8.00 39.01
C ILE A 310 -24.16 -6.93 38.96
N THR A 311 -24.42 -5.79 39.61
CA THR A 311 -23.56 -4.61 39.61
C THR A 311 -22.91 -4.37 40.97
N GLY A 312 -21.83 -3.58 41.02
CA GLY A 312 -21.18 -3.21 42.28
C GLY A 312 -20.22 -4.27 42.81
N LEU A 313 -19.70 -5.13 41.92
CA LEU A 313 -18.67 -6.11 42.24
C LEU A 313 -17.34 -5.38 42.47
N SER A 314 -16.50 -5.90 43.38
CA SER A 314 -15.09 -5.51 43.44
C SER A 314 -14.40 -5.88 42.12
N SER A 315 -13.35 -5.15 41.75
CA SER A 315 -12.57 -5.48 40.56
C SER A 315 -11.84 -6.82 40.79
N GLY A 316 -12.30 -7.88 40.13
CA GLY A 316 -11.75 -9.24 40.30
C GLY A 316 -12.30 -10.22 39.27
N ARG A 317 -11.89 -11.48 39.34
CA ARG A 317 -12.41 -12.57 38.50
C ARG A 317 -13.44 -13.37 39.30
N TYR A 318 -14.47 -13.91 38.66
CA TYR A 318 -15.58 -14.52 39.39
C TYR A 318 -16.00 -15.89 38.84
N LYS A 319 -16.62 -16.70 39.69
CA LYS A 319 -17.50 -17.82 39.34
C LYS A 319 -18.95 -17.41 39.52
N PHE A 320 -19.84 -17.92 38.69
CA PHE A 320 -21.27 -17.68 38.72
C PHE A 320 -22.05 -19.00 38.82
N GLN A 321 -23.09 -19.01 39.65
CA GLN A 321 -24.05 -20.09 39.74
C GLN A 321 -25.47 -19.54 39.79
N ALA A 322 -26.41 -20.30 39.23
CA ALA A 322 -27.84 -20.04 39.33
C ALA A 322 -28.60 -21.33 39.62
N ARG A 323 -29.66 -21.25 40.41
CA ARG A 323 -30.57 -22.37 40.66
C ARG A 323 -32.02 -21.92 40.70
N ARG A 324 -32.92 -22.86 40.42
CA ARG A 324 -34.36 -22.66 40.56
C ARG A 324 -34.81 -23.05 41.97
N THR A 325 -35.71 -22.28 42.56
CA THR A 325 -36.17 -22.46 43.95
C THR A 325 -37.65 -22.80 44.07
N ASP A 326 -38.47 -22.50 43.06
CA ASP A 326 -39.88 -22.88 43.03
C ASP A 326 -40.10 -24.37 42.70
N THR A 327 -41.29 -24.88 43.04
CA THR A 327 -41.70 -26.25 42.70
C THR A 327 -42.28 -26.28 41.28
N LYS A 328 -41.69 -27.12 40.41
CA LYS A 328 -42.19 -27.30 39.04
C LYS A 328 -43.56 -27.93 39.03
N ASP A 329 -44.42 -27.40 38.15
CA ASP A 329 -45.72 -28.00 37.85
C ASP A 329 -45.48 -29.10 36.81
N THR A 330 -45.68 -30.35 37.22
CA THR A 330 -45.36 -31.54 36.41
C THR A 330 -46.54 -31.97 35.52
N LEU A 331 -47.67 -31.27 35.60
CA LEU A 331 -48.81 -31.53 34.74
C LEU A 331 -48.48 -31.17 33.28
N THR A 332 -49.03 -31.94 32.35
CA THR A 332 -48.81 -31.74 30.91
C THR A 332 -49.46 -30.47 30.38
N ASP A 333 -50.33 -29.84 31.16
CA ASP A 333 -51.02 -28.58 30.87
C ASP A 333 -50.23 -27.33 31.32
N ALA A 334 -49.05 -27.50 31.94
CA ALA A 334 -48.20 -26.42 32.40
C ALA A 334 -46.89 -26.33 31.60
N ALA A 335 -46.60 -25.15 31.05
CA ALA A 335 -45.29 -24.79 30.54
C ALA A 335 -44.50 -24.11 31.66
N HIS A 336 -43.67 -24.89 32.36
CA HIS A 336 -43.00 -24.44 33.58
C HIS A 336 -41.50 -24.81 33.59
N GLN A 337 -40.73 -24.27 32.64
CA GLN A 337 -39.29 -24.52 32.45
C GLN A 337 -38.52 -23.21 32.26
N ILE A 338 -37.30 -23.16 32.79
CA ILE A 338 -36.35 -22.06 32.63
C ILE A 338 -34.96 -22.61 32.30
N ASP A 339 -34.26 -21.93 31.38
CA ASP A 339 -32.88 -22.23 31.04
C ASP A 339 -32.00 -20.97 31.20
N LEU A 340 -30.77 -21.18 31.68
CA LEU A 340 -29.68 -20.22 31.66
C LEU A 340 -29.04 -20.23 30.26
N VAL A 341 -29.16 -19.12 29.54
CA VAL A 341 -28.73 -19.03 28.13
C VAL A 341 -27.27 -18.61 28.03
N ARG A 342 -26.89 -17.55 28.74
CA ARG A 342 -25.55 -16.96 28.68
C ARG A 342 -25.19 -16.34 30.02
N VAL A 343 -23.89 -16.30 30.33
CA VAL A 343 -23.34 -15.49 31.41
C VAL A 343 -22.18 -14.68 30.84
N LYS A 344 -22.16 -13.38 31.16
CA LYS A 344 -21.23 -12.40 30.59
C LYS A 344 -20.53 -11.64 31.71
N SER A 345 -19.23 -11.43 31.58
CA SER A 345 -18.46 -10.53 32.42
C SER A 345 -18.20 -9.21 31.70
N PHE A 346 -18.36 -8.12 32.41
CA PHE A 346 -18.03 -6.77 31.97
C PHE A 346 -16.72 -6.39 32.63
N ASN A 347 -15.66 -6.37 31.81
CA ASN A 347 -14.31 -6.13 32.27
C ASN A 347 -13.99 -4.64 32.33
N THR A 348 -13.04 -4.28 33.19
CA THR A 348 -12.54 -2.91 33.33
C THR A 348 -11.49 -2.62 32.26
N GLY A 349 -11.56 -1.43 31.67
CA GLY A 349 -10.62 -0.98 30.64
C GLY A 349 -10.93 -1.53 29.24
N GLY A 350 -10.21 -1.00 28.25
CA GLY A 350 -10.48 -1.27 26.83
C GLY A 350 -11.62 -0.44 26.25
N ASP A 351 -11.98 0.66 26.91
CA ASP A 351 -13.02 1.61 26.50
C ASP A 351 -12.49 2.76 25.64
N VAL A 352 -11.18 2.99 25.66
CA VAL A 352 -10.50 4.04 24.87
C VAL A 352 -9.60 3.41 23.81
N PHE A 353 -9.83 3.79 22.56
CA PHE A 353 -8.99 3.42 21.42
C PHE A 353 -8.16 4.63 21.02
N THR A 354 -6.84 4.58 21.18
CA THR A 354 -6.00 5.81 21.14
C THR A 354 -5.79 6.36 19.74
N ASN A 355 -5.69 5.49 18.73
CA ASN A 355 -5.36 5.90 17.35
C ASN A 355 -6.49 5.59 16.35
N GLN A 356 -7.54 4.88 16.76
CA GLN A 356 -8.58 4.38 15.86
C GLN A 356 -9.90 5.11 16.06
N THR A 357 -10.61 5.34 14.97
CA THR A 357 -12.05 5.66 15.04
C THR A 357 -12.84 4.37 15.14
N VAL A 358 -13.74 4.29 16.11
CA VAL A 358 -14.61 3.13 16.30
C VAL A 358 -16.08 3.49 16.12
N LEU A 359 -16.83 2.59 15.49
CA LEU A 359 -18.25 2.71 15.26
C LEU A 359 -18.98 1.72 16.17
N ALA A 360 -19.71 2.25 17.16
CA ALA A 360 -20.58 1.46 18.03
C ALA A 360 -21.95 1.33 17.38
N VAL A 361 -22.41 0.11 17.15
CA VAL A 361 -23.71 -0.19 16.53
C VAL A 361 -24.54 -1.03 17.48
N THR A 362 -25.79 -0.61 17.69
CA THR A 362 -26.79 -1.35 18.46
C THR A 362 -27.93 -1.73 17.53
N LEU A 363 -28.17 -3.03 17.36
CA LEU A 363 -29.23 -3.56 16.50
C LEU A 363 -30.25 -4.34 17.34
N LYS A 364 -31.49 -3.86 17.38
CA LYS A 364 -32.61 -4.61 17.92
C LYS A 364 -33.14 -5.60 16.88
N ALA A 365 -33.08 -6.90 17.20
CA ALA A 365 -33.62 -7.97 16.38
C ALA A 365 -35.15 -7.90 16.34
N THR A 366 -35.68 -7.14 15.37
CA THR A 366 -37.10 -7.20 15.00
C THR A 366 -37.30 -8.26 13.92
N ASN A 367 -38.54 -8.68 13.64
CA ASN A 367 -38.91 -9.71 12.64
C ASN A 367 -38.34 -9.54 11.20
N ARG A 368 -37.49 -8.52 10.95
CA ARG A 368 -36.86 -8.21 9.65
C ARG A 368 -35.33 -8.37 9.62
N ILE A 369 -34.66 -8.64 10.74
CA ILE A 369 -33.21 -8.82 10.79
C ILE A 369 -32.89 -10.27 11.17
N ASN A 370 -32.32 -11.04 10.24
CA ASN A 370 -31.83 -12.39 10.51
C ASN A 370 -30.37 -12.35 11.01
N ASN A 371 -29.90 -13.42 11.67
CA ASN A 371 -28.53 -13.50 12.24
C ASN A 371 -27.40 -13.32 11.22
N ASN A 372 -27.65 -13.55 9.91
CA ASN A 372 -26.64 -13.35 8.86
C ASN A 372 -26.52 -11.89 8.41
N THR A 373 -27.60 -11.11 8.49
CA THR A 373 -27.64 -9.68 8.12
C THR A 373 -26.98 -8.80 9.20
N GLN A 374 -26.93 -9.26 10.45
CA GLN A 374 -26.36 -8.51 11.58
C GLN A 374 -24.84 -8.26 11.45
N ASN A 375 -24.10 -9.18 10.82
CA ASN A 375 -22.65 -9.07 10.65
C ASN A 375 -22.25 -8.46 9.29
N ARG A 376 -23.13 -7.69 8.65
CA ARG A 376 -22.89 -7.09 7.32
C ARG A 376 -23.08 -5.57 7.33
N ILE A 377 -22.54 -4.95 8.38
CA ILE A 377 -22.53 -3.50 8.55
C ILE A 377 -21.38 -2.93 7.71
N ASN A 378 -21.71 -1.96 6.86
CA ASN A 378 -20.73 -1.22 6.08
C ASN A 378 -21.07 0.26 6.09
N GLY A 379 -20.10 1.08 5.70
CA GLY A 379 -20.31 2.50 5.60
C GLY A 379 -19.45 3.13 4.52
N ARG A 380 -19.81 4.36 4.17
CA ARG A 380 -18.96 5.26 3.42
C ARG A 380 -18.28 6.19 4.39
N PHE A 381 -16.96 6.08 4.45
CA PHE A 381 -16.14 6.82 5.39
C PHE A 381 -15.17 7.71 4.64
N GLN A 382 -14.73 8.74 5.34
CA GLN A 382 -13.66 9.62 4.89
C GLN A 382 -12.80 10.03 6.07
N ARG A 383 -11.48 9.87 5.92
CA ARG A 383 -10.51 10.29 6.94
C ARG A 383 -10.35 11.81 6.90
N LEU A 384 -10.28 12.43 8.07
CA LEU A 384 -9.90 13.84 8.21
C LEU A 384 -8.39 13.92 8.36
N LEU A 385 -7.76 14.80 7.60
CA LEU A 385 -6.31 15.03 7.64
C LEU A 385 -6.04 16.49 8.02
N ASP A 386 -4.88 16.72 8.61
CA ASP A 386 -4.32 18.06 8.71
C ASP A 386 -3.74 18.48 7.35
N VAL A 387 -3.99 19.73 6.98
CA VAL A 387 -3.65 20.22 5.63
C VAL A 387 -2.69 21.38 5.78
N TYR A 388 -1.51 21.24 5.19
CA TYR A 388 -0.51 22.30 5.19
C TYR A 388 -1.00 23.53 4.41
N ASN A 389 -0.94 24.71 5.03
CA ASN A 389 -1.35 25.97 4.41
C ASN A 389 -0.12 26.79 4.02
N GLU A 390 0.07 26.97 2.70
CA GLU A 390 1.24 27.66 2.14
C GLU A 390 1.33 29.15 2.55
N THR A 391 0.19 29.81 2.79
CA THR A 391 0.17 31.24 3.13
C THR A 391 0.56 31.48 4.58
N THR A 392 0.06 30.64 5.49
CA THR A 392 0.31 30.77 6.94
C THR A 392 1.50 29.96 7.41
N LYS A 393 2.03 29.05 6.57
CA LYS A 393 3.15 28.13 6.85
C LYS A 393 2.88 27.21 8.05
N VAL A 394 1.62 26.90 8.30
CA VAL A 394 1.17 26.02 9.39
C VAL A 394 0.13 25.03 8.88
N PHE A 395 -0.05 23.93 9.61
CA PHE A 395 -1.12 22.97 9.35
C PHE A 395 -2.45 23.48 9.88
N ASP A 396 -3.45 23.52 9.01
CA ASP A 396 -4.84 23.72 9.40
C ASP A 396 -5.36 22.47 10.14
N PRO A 397 -6.33 22.64 11.06
CA PRO A 397 -6.90 21.52 11.82
C PRO A 397 -7.53 20.46 10.89
N LEU A 398 -7.77 19.28 11.46
CA LEU A 398 -8.36 18.12 10.79
C LEU A 398 -9.56 18.51 9.92
N GLN A 399 -9.45 18.26 8.62
CA GLN A 399 -10.47 18.60 7.63
C GLN A 399 -10.61 17.48 6.59
N ILE A 400 -11.75 17.51 5.90
CA ILE A 400 -12.10 16.58 4.83
C ILE A 400 -11.24 16.90 3.61
N THR A 401 -10.43 15.95 3.14
CA THR A 401 -9.64 16.08 1.91
C THR A 401 -9.66 14.77 1.10
N ASN A 402 -9.59 14.92 -0.23
CA ASN A 402 -9.41 13.83 -1.20
C ASN A 402 -8.09 13.97 -1.97
N SER A 403 -7.21 14.88 -1.53
CA SER A 403 -5.97 15.14 -2.26
C SER A 403 -4.97 13.99 -2.04
N PRO A 404 -4.39 13.43 -3.12
CA PRO A 404 -3.31 12.47 -2.98
C PRO A 404 -2.06 13.07 -2.31
N VAL A 405 -1.82 14.38 -2.46
CA VAL A 405 -0.66 15.04 -1.84
C VAL A 405 -0.81 15.08 -0.31
N ASP A 406 -2.01 15.36 0.18
CA ASP A 406 -2.29 15.35 1.63
C ASP A 406 -2.15 13.96 2.23
N ALA A 407 -2.60 12.94 1.49
CA ALA A 407 -2.43 11.56 1.89
C ALA A 407 -0.94 11.19 2.02
N ILE A 408 -0.08 11.63 1.08
CA ILE A 408 1.37 11.39 1.16
C ILE A 408 2.00 12.14 2.33
N ILE A 409 1.65 13.42 2.55
CA ILE A 409 2.16 14.20 3.68
C ILE A 409 1.79 13.51 5.01
N SER A 410 0.54 13.07 5.16
CA SER A 410 0.07 12.33 6.34
C SER A 410 0.86 11.03 6.55
N LEU A 411 1.11 10.24 5.50
CA LEU A 411 1.90 9.01 5.57
C LEU A 411 3.36 9.26 6.00
N LEU A 412 3.97 10.37 5.58
CA LEU A 412 5.35 10.70 5.95
C LEU A 412 5.45 11.22 7.39
N ARG A 413 4.50 12.06 7.79
CA ARG A 413 4.59 12.86 9.02
C ARG A 413 4.06 12.14 10.26
N GLU A 414 3.01 11.33 10.13
CA GLU A 414 2.34 10.77 11.31
C GLU A 414 3.26 9.82 12.10
N PRO A 415 3.23 9.88 13.46
CA PRO A 415 4.11 9.08 14.31
C PRO A 415 3.98 7.57 14.13
N GLN A 416 2.80 7.10 13.73
CA GLN A 416 2.51 5.69 13.48
C GLN A 416 3.05 5.19 12.13
N HIS A 417 3.44 6.11 11.25
CA HIS A 417 3.91 5.85 9.89
C HIS A 417 5.39 6.23 9.73
N GLY A 418 5.69 7.28 8.95
CA GLY A 418 7.04 7.72 8.66
C GLY A 418 7.72 8.48 9.81
N ASN A 419 6.94 9.18 10.65
CA ASN A 419 7.43 10.06 11.71
C ASN A 419 8.58 10.98 11.24
N VAL A 420 8.46 11.53 10.03
CA VAL A 420 9.44 12.44 9.44
C VAL A 420 9.15 13.85 9.95
N ASP A 421 10.19 14.53 10.44
CA ASP A 421 10.10 15.93 10.84
C ASP A 421 9.73 16.82 9.66
N ASP A 422 8.85 17.80 9.89
CA ASP A 422 8.36 18.75 8.88
C ASP A 422 9.49 19.46 8.10
N ILE A 423 10.67 19.63 8.72
CA ILE A 423 11.84 20.26 8.07
C ILE A 423 12.44 19.41 6.95
N ASN A 424 12.27 18.09 7.00
CA ASN A 424 12.76 17.17 5.97
C ASN A 424 11.67 16.87 4.94
N ILE A 425 10.62 17.69 4.85
CA ILE A 425 9.56 17.58 3.85
C ILE A 425 9.45 18.94 3.16
N LEU A 426 9.52 18.98 1.83
CA LEU A 426 9.39 20.23 1.06
C LEU A 426 7.91 20.67 0.97
N LEU A 427 7.32 21.03 2.11
CA LEU A 427 5.89 21.31 2.27
C LEU A 427 5.38 22.42 1.34
N ASP A 428 6.20 23.43 1.06
CA ASP A 428 5.85 24.52 0.15
C ASP A 428 5.70 24.05 -1.30
N GLU A 429 6.65 23.25 -1.80
CA GLU A 429 6.57 22.66 -3.15
C GLU A 429 5.36 21.73 -3.26
N LEU A 430 5.11 20.94 -2.22
CA LEU A 430 3.96 20.03 -2.17
C LEU A 430 2.62 20.79 -2.14
N ALA A 431 2.55 21.96 -1.52
CA ALA A 431 1.34 22.78 -1.52
C ALA A 431 1.01 23.34 -2.92
N VAL A 432 2.04 23.75 -3.67
CA VAL A 432 1.88 24.15 -5.08
C VAL A 432 1.40 22.96 -5.90
N MET A 433 2.06 21.81 -5.77
CA MET A 433 1.68 20.57 -6.46
C MET A 433 0.24 20.14 -6.13
N ARG A 434 -0.22 20.30 -4.88
CA ARG A 434 -1.60 20.01 -4.48
C ARG A 434 -2.58 20.80 -5.35
N THR A 435 -2.30 22.06 -5.62
CA THR A 435 -3.15 22.95 -6.43
C THR A 435 -3.15 22.51 -7.89
N GLU A 436 -2.00 22.14 -8.44
CA GLU A 436 -1.88 21.62 -9.81
C GLU A 436 -2.67 20.32 -10.00
N VAL A 437 -2.48 19.35 -9.09
CA VAL A 437 -3.19 18.06 -9.11
C VAL A 437 -4.72 18.27 -8.97
N ALA A 438 -5.14 19.24 -8.16
CA ALA A 438 -6.55 19.60 -8.02
C ALA A 438 -7.12 20.24 -9.29
N ASN A 439 -6.35 21.08 -9.99
CA ASN A 439 -6.77 21.68 -11.27
C ASN A 439 -6.98 20.61 -12.36
N ASP A 440 -6.21 19.53 -12.31
CA ASP A 440 -6.39 18.38 -13.21
C ASP A 440 -7.59 17.48 -12.84
N GLY A 441 -8.26 17.78 -11.71
CA GLY A 441 -9.41 17.02 -11.21
C GLY A 441 -9.04 15.67 -10.61
N ILE A 442 -7.77 15.46 -10.25
CA ILE A 442 -7.28 14.19 -9.73
C ILE A 442 -7.59 14.07 -8.23
N VAL A 443 -8.19 12.95 -7.85
CA VAL A 443 -8.56 12.62 -6.47
C VAL A 443 -8.06 11.22 -6.11
N PHE A 444 -7.83 10.99 -4.81
CA PHE A 444 -7.42 9.70 -4.27
C PHE A 444 -8.41 9.20 -3.23
N ASN A 445 -8.94 8.00 -3.45
CA ASN A 445 -10.05 7.41 -2.71
C ASN A 445 -9.76 5.92 -2.49
N TRP A 446 -9.10 5.57 -1.39
CA TRP A 446 -8.64 4.20 -1.14
C TRP A 446 -8.60 3.84 0.34
N LEU A 447 -8.75 2.55 0.61
CA LEU A 447 -8.50 1.96 1.91
C LEU A 447 -7.26 1.05 1.82
N MET A 448 -6.21 1.40 2.54
CA MET A 448 -5.01 0.58 2.64
C MET A 448 -5.25 -0.54 3.67
N GLU A 449 -5.43 -1.77 3.19
CA GLU A 449 -5.69 -2.94 4.05
C GLU A 449 -4.47 -3.85 4.24
N SER A 450 -3.43 -3.69 3.40
CA SER A 450 -2.26 -4.56 3.36
C SER A 450 -1.04 -3.90 3.98
N ASP A 451 -0.20 -4.72 4.62
CA ASP A 451 1.10 -4.29 5.12
C ASP A 451 1.99 -3.84 3.96
N ALA A 452 2.47 -2.59 4.03
CA ALA A 452 3.40 -2.01 3.07
C ALA A 452 4.38 -1.09 3.80
N SER A 453 5.58 -0.92 3.26
CA SER A 453 6.47 0.11 3.77
C SER A 453 5.89 1.50 3.47
N VAL A 454 6.19 2.50 4.30
CA VAL A 454 5.71 3.89 4.09
C VAL A 454 6.05 4.40 2.69
N ARG A 455 7.22 4.03 2.16
CA ARG A 455 7.63 4.39 0.80
C ARG A 455 6.79 3.71 -0.27
N GLU A 456 6.41 2.45 -0.10
CA GLU A 456 5.53 1.74 -1.03
C GLU A 456 4.12 2.32 -0.99
N ALA A 457 3.57 2.55 0.21
CA ALA A 457 2.26 3.18 0.39
C ALA A 457 2.22 4.57 -0.26
N ALA A 458 3.22 5.43 0.02
CA ALA A 458 3.31 6.75 -0.59
C ALA A 458 3.47 6.69 -2.12
N ASN A 459 4.24 5.72 -2.64
CA ASN A 459 4.32 5.52 -4.09
C ASN A 459 2.99 5.06 -4.68
N THR A 460 2.23 4.19 -4.03
CA THR A 460 0.88 3.80 -4.47
C THR A 460 -0.02 5.02 -4.61
N VAL A 461 0.01 5.94 -3.64
CA VAL A 461 -0.72 7.21 -3.76
C VAL A 461 -0.17 8.07 -4.91
N ALA A 462 1.16 8.15 -5.06
CA ALA A 462 1.80 8.97 -6.08
C ALA A 462 1.49 8.52 -7.51
N LYS A 463 1.32 7.21 -7.74
CA LYS A 463 0.96 6.63 -9.06
C LYS A 463 -0.31 7.24 -9.65
N VAL A 464 -1.23 7.66 -8.80
CA VAL A 464 -2.54 8.24 -9.18
C VAL A 464 -2.37 9.53 -9.98
N PHE A 465 -1.26 10.24 -9.87
CA PHE A 465 -0.98 11.43 -10.69
C PHE A 465 0.31 11.31 -11.51
N ASN A 466 0.69 10.07 -11.88
CA ASN A 466 1.97 9.73 -12.54
C ASN A 466 3.18 10.26 -11.77
N GLY A 467 3.11 10.23 -10.45
CA GLY A 467 4.17 10.67 -9.57
C GLY A 467 4.94 9.54 -8.90
N LYS A 468 6.05 9.93 -8.27
CA LYS A 468 6.88 9.06 -7.44
C LYS A 468 7.48 9.87 -6.30
N ILE A 469 7.54 9.27 -5.10
CA ILE A 469 8.26 9.91 -4.00
C ILE A 469 9.77 9.82 -4.25
N ILE A 470 10.45 10.94 -4.08
CA ILE A 470 11.91 11.03 -4.21
C ILE A 470 12.49 11.68 -2.96
N VAL A 471 13.77 11.43 -2.73
CA VAL A 471 14.54 12.08 -1.67
C VAL A 471 15.55 12.97 -2.37
N ASP A 472 15.44 14.27 -2.16
CA ASP A 472 16.41 15.25 -2.64
C ASP A 472 17.30 15.67 -1.47
N GLY A 473 18.54 15.20 -1.47
CA GLY A 473 19.43 15.31 -0.31
C GLY A 473 18.88 14.59 0.93
N THR A 474 18.40 15.36 1.91
CA THR A 474 17.74 14.86 3.13
C THR A 474 16.23 14.96 3.08
N ASP A 475 15.69 15.67 2.11
CA ASP A 475 14.31 16.14 2.13
C ASP A 475 13.45 15.27 1.21
N PHE A 476 12.23 14.96 1.67
CA PHE A 476 11.25 14.24 0.89
C PHE A 476 10.47 15.22 0.01
N THR A 477 10.40 14.90 -1.27
CA THR A 477 9.54 15.59 -2.24
C THR A 477 8.90 14.57 -3.17
N ILE A 478 7.96 15.04 -3.97
CA ILE A 478 7.24 14.24 -4.94
C ILE A 478 7.66 14.71 -6.31
N TRP A 479 8.08 13.77 -7.16
CA TRP A 479 8.24 14.03 -8.57
C TRP A 479 6.95 13.68 -9.30
N ARG A 480 6.54 14.50 -10.27
CA ARG A 480 5.37 14.27 -11.13
C ARG A 480 5.80 14.28 -12.61
N ASP A 481 5.36 13.29 -13.37
CA ASP A 481 5.64 13.20 -14.82
C ASP A 481 4.72 14.14 -15.60
N VAL A 482 5.24 15.32 -15.95
CA VAL A 482 4.57 16.33 -16.80
C VAL A 482 5.42 16.65 -18.03
N LEU A 483 4.79 17.21 -19.07
CA LEU A 483 5.48 17.60 -20.30
C LEU A 483 6.57 18.65 -19.99
N GLN A 484 7.79 18.40 -20.47
CA GLN A 484 8.97 19.23 -20.22
C GLN A 484 9.49 19.76 -21.56
N THR A 485 9.51 21.08 -21.71
CA THR A 485 10.02 21.76 -22.92
C THR A 485 11.54 22.01 -22.86
N GLU A 486 12.06 22.19 -21.65
CA GLU A 486 13.45 22.53 -21.36
C GLU A 486 14.26 21.27 -20.99
N SER A 487 15.55 21.22 -21.36
CA SER A 487 16.46 20.15 -20.94
C SER A 487 17.35 20.63 -19.79
N LYS A 488 17.47 19.84 -18.73
CA LYS A 488 18.24 20.21 -17.53
C LYS A 488 19.74 19.98 -17.66
N ALA A 489 20.16 19.00 -18.47
CA ALA A 489 21.56 18.67 -18.67
C ALA A 489 21.82 18.15 -20.09
N MET A 490 23.07 18.28 -20.53
CA MET A 490 23.54 17.80 -21.83
C MET A 490 24.76 16.89 -21.67
N TYR A 491 24.67 15.70 -22.24
CA TYR A 491 25.71 14.67 -22.19
C TYR A 491 26.21 14.29 -23.59
N GLN A 492 27.52 14.20 -23.73
CA GLN A 492 28.26 13.85 -24.94
C GLN A 492 29.49 13.02 -24.57
N PRO A 493 30.18 12.35 -25.52
CA PRO A 493 31.33 11.50 -25.20
C PRO A 493 32.47 12.20 -24.43
N ASN A 494 32.55 13.53 -24.49
CA ASN A 494 33.53 14.31 -23.71
C ASN A 494 33.23 14.37 -22.20
N ASN A 495 31.98 14.23 -21.77
CA ASN A 495 31.59 14.22 -20.36
C ASN A 495 30.95 12.89 -19.91
N MET A 496 31.08 11.85 -20.74
CA MET A 496 30.78 10.47 -20.39
C MET A 496 32.05 9.71 -20.08
N VAL A 497 31.99 8.82 -19.09
CA VAL A 497 33.09 7.91 -18.77
C VAL A 497 33.26 6.89 -19.90
N ALA A 498 34.48 6.76 -20.39
CA ALA A 498 34.79 5.85 -21.49
C ALA A 498 34.35 4.39 -21.21
N LYS A 499 33.81 3.73 -22.23
CA LYS A 499 33.31 2.34 -22.20
C LYS A 499 32.12 2.07 -21.26
N THR A 500 31.36 3.10 -20.91
CA THR A 500 30.16 2.95 -20.07
C THR A 500 28.84 3.10 -20.84
N PHE A 501 28.88 3.68 -22.05
CA PHE A 501 27.70 3.86 -22.88
C PHE A 501 27.15 2.51 -23.39
N SER A 502 25.84 2.32 -23.22
CA SER A 502 25.08 1.19 -23.75
C SER A 502 23.68 1.68 -24.17
N GLN A 503 23.23 1.22 -25.33
CA GLN A 503 21.87 1.42 -25.81
C GLN A 503 21.18 0.06 -26.01
N GLU A 504 20.03 -0.10 -25.40
CA GLU A 504 19.16 -1.28 -25.51
C GLU A 504 17.81 -0.84 -26.05
N VAL A 505 17.49 -1.21 -27.29
CA VAL A 505 16.21 -0.89 -27.93
C VAL A 505 15.24 -2.04 -27.72
N SER A 506 14.12 -1.76 -27.08
CA SER A 506 13.05 -2.75 -26.89
C SER A 506 12.25 -2.89 -28.18
N MET A 507 12.26 -4.06 -28.79
CA MET A 507 11.48 -4.36 -30.00
C MET A 507 10.16 -5.03 -29.63
N GLU A 508 9.05 -4.58 -30.20
CA GLU A 508 7.76 -5.29 -30.12
C GLU A 508 7.82 -6.52 -31.02
N ASN A 509 7.76 -7.71 -30.42
CA ASN A 509 7.57 -8.96 -31.14
C ASN A 509 6.07 -9.18 -31.37
N ALA A 510 5.66 -9.40 -32.62
CA ALA A 510 4.27 -9.48 -33.08
C ALA A 510 3.44 -10.69 -32.55
N GLY A 511 3.88 -11.36 -31.49
CA GLY A 511 3.18 -12.50 -30.86
C GLY A 511 3.14 -12.47 -29.33
N ASP A 512 4.09 -11.81 -28.68
CA ASP A 512 4.19 -11.74 -27.21
C ASP A 512 3.95 -10.32 -26.64
N SER A 513 3.78 -9.32 -27.52
CA SER A 513 3.56 -7.94 -27.10
C SER A 513 2.09 -7.68 -26.78
N TYR A 514 1.84 -6.86 -25.77
CA TYR A 514 0.49 -6.38 -25.47
C TYR A 514 0.03 -5.37 -26.53
N ASP A 515 -1.22 -5.47 -26.97
CA ASP A 515 -1.84 -4.61 -27.98
C ASP A 515 -2.89 -3.65 -27.37
N GLY A 516 -2.72 -3.34 -26.08
CA GLY A 516 -3.58 -2.50 -25.28
C GLY A 516 -3.24 -2.58 -23.79
N VAL A 517 -3.86 -1.73 -23.00
CA VAL A 517 -3.79 -1.76 -21.53
C VAL A 517 -5.21 -1.76 -20.97
N GLU A 518 -5.55 -2.74 -20.15
CA GLU A 518 -6.83 -2.82 -19.45
C GLU A 518 -6.61 -2.37 -17.99
N ILE A 519 -7.19 -1.23 -17.64
CA ILE A 519 -7.11 -0.65 -16.30
C ILE A 519 -8.33 -1.05 -15.49
N GLU A 520 -8.11 -1.75 -14.37
CA GLU A 520 -9.13 -1.98 -13.35
C GLU A 520 -9.12 -0.85 -12.31
N TYR A 521 -10.27 -0.21 -12.11
CA TYR A 521 -10.48 0.86 -11.13
C TYR A 521 -11.78 0.64 -10.33
N THR A 522 -11.93 1.28 -9.17
CA THR A 522 -13.13 1.12 -8.32
C THR A 522 -14.10 2.27 -8.56
N ASN A 523 -15.29 2.02 -9.11
CA ASN A 523 -16.19 3.13 -9.46
C ASN A 523 -16.75 3.85 -8.22
N TYR A 524 -16.75 5.18 -8.22
CA TYR A 524 -17.22 6.00 -7.09
C TYR A 524 -18.69 5.77 -6.67
N ARG A 525 -19.57 5.37 -7.60
CA ARG A 525 -21.02 5.27 -7.33
C ARG A 525 -21.42 4.00 -6.60
N ASP A 526 -20.96 2.86 -7.11
CA ASP A 526 -21.31 1.52 -6.61
C ASP A 526 -20.17 0.87 -5.79
N TRP A 527 -18.96 1.43 -5.83
CA TRP A 527 -17.74 0.88 -5.20
C TRP A 527 -17.41 -0.52 -5.70
N LEU A 528 -17.78 -0.82 -6.95
CA LEU A 528 -17.45 -2.08 -7.61
C LEU A 528 -16.29 -1.87 -8.59
N PRO A 529 -15.43 -2.90 -8.77
CA PRO A 529 -14.37 -2.84 -9.76
C PRO A 529 -14.97 -2.80 -11.17
N ARG A 530 -14.41 -1.94 -12.02
CA ARG A 530 -14.72 -1.84 -13.46
C ARG A 530 -13.41 -1.78 -14.23
N THR A 531 -13.45 -2.18 -15.49
CA THR A 531 -12.28 -2.11 -16.37
C THR A 531 -12.50 -1.14 -17.52
N VAL A 532 -11.42 -0.47 -17.94
CA VAL A 532 -11.37 0.38 -19.14
C VAL A 532 -10.24 -0.08 -20.02
N LEU A 533 -10.55 -0.36 -21.28
CA LEU A 533 -9.57 -0.73 -22.29
C LEU A 533 -8.99 0.54 -22.94
N CYS A 534 -7.66 0.65 -22.88
CA CYS A 534 -6.88 1.75 -23.43
C CYS A 534 -6.05 1.21 -24.61
N THR A 535 -6.31 1.71 -25.82
CA THR A 535 -5.68 1.27 -27.07
C THR A 535 -5.31 2.48 -27.92
N LEU A 536 -4.23 2.38 -28.68
CA LEU A 536 -3.92 3.37 -29.72
C LEU A 536 -4.77 3.10 -30.97
N ALA A 537 -4.91 4.11 -31.83
CA ALA A 537 -5.83 4.06 -32.99
C ALA A 537 -5.52 2.94 -34.00
N ASP A 538 -4.30 2.41 -34.01
CA ASP A 538 -3.83 1.33 -34.88
C ASP A 538 -3.97 -0.07 -34.27
N GLU A 539 -4.54 -0.20 -33.06
CA GLU A 539 -4.55 -1.44 -32.29
C GLU A 539 -5.94 -2.07 -32.12
N SER A 540 -5.96 -3.39 -31.92
CA SER A 540 -7.19 -4.18 -31.76
C SER A 540 -7.57 -4.48 -30.31
N GLY A 541 -6.64 -4.40 -29.35
CA GLY A 541 -6.89 -4.71 -27.94
C GLY A 541 -7.28 -6.16 -27.64
N LEU A 542 -6.76 -7.13 -28.40
CA LEU A 542 -7.05 -8.57 -28.27
C LEU A 542 -6.25 -9.24 -27.13
N ASN A 543 -5.09 -8.71 -26.78
CA ASN A 543 -4.20 -9.14 -25.71
C ASN A 543 -3.71 -7.93 -24.88
N PRO A 544 -4.59 -7.30 -24.08
CA PRO A 544 -4.22 -6.14 -23.28
C PRO A 544 -3.44 -6.52 -22.00
N GLU A 545 -2.50 -5.67 -21.59
CA GLU A 545 -1.86 -5.74 -20.27
C GLU A 545 -2.89 -5.35 -19.19
N ARG A 546 -3.14 -6.22 -18.20
CA ARG A 546 -4.08 -5.94 -17.11
C ARG A 546 -3.37 -5.31 -15.93
N ILE A 547 -3.80 -4.11 -15.54
CA ILE A 547 -3.25 -3.37 -14.39
C ILE A 547 -4.39 -2.95 -13.49
N ARG A 548 -4.24 -3.20 -12.18
CA ARG A 548 -5.16 -2.68 -11.16
C ARG A 548 -4.60 -1.37 -10.59
N LEU A 549 -5.39 -0.31 -10.64
CA LEU A 549 -5.05 0.98 -10.03
C LEU A 549 -5.80 1.15 -8.71
N GLU A 550 -5.04 1.26 -7.64
CA GLU A 550 -5.56 1.52 -6.30
C GLU A 550 -5.85 3.02 -6.15
N GLY A 551 -7.03 3.35 -5.61
CA GLY A 551 -7.42 4.72 -5.31
C GLY A 551 -7.98 5.57 -6.44
N VAL A 552 -7.97 5.08 -7.67
CA VAL A 552 -8.63 5.73 -8.82
C VAL A 552 -10.11 5.37 -8.83
N THR A 553 -10.97 6.40 -8.85
CA THR A 553 -12.43 6.22 -8.76
C THR A 553 -13.24 6.77 -9.93
N ASP A 554 -12.60 7.54 -10.79
CA ASP A 554 -13.20 8.11 -12.01
C ASP A 554 -12.71 7.37 -13.26
N GLU A 555 -13.63 7.16 -14.20
CA GLU A 555 -13.37 6.44 -15.45
C GLU A 555 -12.43 7.22 -16.37
N THR A 556 -12.62 8.54 -16.46
CA THR A 556 -11.80 9.41 -17.30
C THR A 556 -10.36 9.40 -16.80
N HIS A 557 -10.20 9.46 -15.48
CA HIS A 557 -8.89 9.40 -14.88
C HIS A 557 -8.18 8.05 -15.12
N ALA A 558 -8.90 6.94 -14.95
CA ALA A 558 -8.37 5.59 -15.24
C ALA A 558 -7.93 5.46 -16.71
N PHE A 559 -8.73 6.00 -17.64
CA PHE A 559 -8.42 6.02 -19.08
C PHE A 559 -7.13 6.79 -19.38
N ARG A 560 -6.97 8.00 -18.82
CA ARG A 560 -5.76 8.83 -19.03
C ARG A 560 -4.48 8.11 -18.55
N LEU A 561 -4.52 7.50 -17.37
CA LEU A 561 -3.39 6.71 -16.85
C LEU A 561 -3.09 5.47 -17.70
N GLY A 562 -4.13 4.78 -18.20
CA GLY A 562 -3.97 3.65 -19.11
C GLY A 562 -3.38 4.05 -20.46
N MET A 563 -3.84 5.16 -21.05
CA MET A 563 -3.29 5.71 -22.29
C MET A 563 -1.84 6.18 -22.10
N ARG A 564 -1.50 6.73 -20.94
CA ARG A 564 -0.12 7.06 -20.55
C ARG A 564 0.79 5.83 -20.56
N ARG A 565 0.33 4.73 -19.92
CA ARG A 565 1.04 3.44 -19.91
C ARG A 565 1.23 2.90 -21.32
N ARG A 566 0.16 2.86 -22.13
CA ARG A 566 0.22 2.30 -23.48
C ARG A 566 1.13 3.12 -24.39
N SER A 567 1.02 4.45 -24.34
CA SER A 567 1.85 5.36 -25.14
C SER A 567 3.32 5.26 -24.75
N GLY A 568 3.64 5.13 -23.46
CA GLY A 568 5.00 4.86 -23.00
C GLY A 568 5.58 3.56 -23.57
N GLN A 569 4.83 2.45 -23.55
CA GLN A 569 5.29 1.19 -24.17
C GLN A 569 5.52 1.30 -25.69
N ARG A 570 4.76 2.17 -26.36
CA ARG A 570 4.86 2.38 -27.82
C ARG A 570 6.02 3.29 -28.19
N TYR A 571 6.21 4.40 -27.47
CA TYR A 571 7.11 5.46 -27.87
C TYR A 571 8.40 5.51 -27.05
N GLU A 572 8.40 5.16 -25.76
CA GLU A 572 9.58 5.12 -24.90
C GLU A 572 10.19 3.70 -24.93
N ARG A 573 11.13 3.43 -25.84
CA ARG A 573 11.67 2.08 -26.10
C ARG A 573 13.18 1.98 -26.07
N ASP A 574 13.86 3.10 -26.25
CA ASP A 574 15.30 3.17 -26.15
C ASP A 574 15.67 3.27 -24.68
N ASN A 575 16.49 2.34 -24.19
CA ASN A 575 17.09 2.42 -22.87
C ASN A 575 18.56 2.78 -23.04
N ILE A 576 18.96 3.91 -22.48
CA ILE A 576 20.29 4.49 -22.64
C ILE A 576 20.95 4.56 -21.28
N LYS A 577 22.09 3.87 -21.16
CA LYS A 577 22.88 3.75 -19.93
C LYS A 577 24.26 4.34 -20.19
N PHE A 578 24.73 5.20 -19.31
CA PHE A 578 26.10 5.71 -19.31
C PHE A 578 26.49 6.16 -17.91
N ALA A 579 27.80 6.29 -17.65
CA ALA A 579 28.27 6.92 -16.42
C ALA A 579 28.93 8.26 -16.73
N THR A 580 28.81 9.19 -15.81
CA THR A 580 29.47 10.49 -15.83
C THR A 580 30.26 10.66 -14.54
N ASP A 581 31.10 11.68 -14.46
CA ASP A 581 31.67 12.12 -13.19
C ASP A 581 30.61 12.90 -12.39
N ILE A 582 31.03 13.85 -11.55
CA ILE A 582 30.15 14.63 -10.65
C ILE A 582 29.04 15.41 -11.37
N GLU A 583 29.15 15.64 -12.69
CA GLU A 583 28.11 16.31 -13.50
C GLU A 583 26.79 15.52 -13.54
N GLY A 584 26.81 14.24 -13.21
CA GLY A 584 25.59 13.42 -13.15
C GLY A 584 24.69 13.72 -11.96
N PHE A 585 25.14 14.54 -11.00
CA PHE A 585 24.30 15.03 -9.90
C PHE A 585 23.48 16.28 -10.25
N LEU A 586 23.69 16.87 -11.44
CA LEU A 586 22.94 18.07 -11.87
C LEU A 586 21.46 17.78 -12.13
N PRO A 587 21.08 16.73 -12.89
CA PRO A 587 19.67 16.43 -13.10
C PRO A 587 19.14 15.47 -12.04
N ASN A 588 17.86 15.61 -11.71
CA ASN A 588 17.14 14.70 -10.83
C ASN A 588 16.35 13.65 -11.63
N PHE A 589 15.79 12.66 -10.92
CA PHE A 589 14.91 11.65 -11.51
C PHE A 589 13.79 12.33 -12.34
N GLY A 590 13.54 11.80 -13.54
CA GLY A 590 12.48 12.26 -14.43
C GLY A 590 12.75 13.56 -15.18
N ASN A 591 13.91 14.20 -15.00
CA ASN A 591 14.28 15.35 -15.80
C ASN A 591 14.60 14.95 -17.26
N ARG A 592 14.24 15.84 -18.19
CA ARG A 592 14.62 15.77 -19.60
C ARG A 592 16.06 16.21 -19.79
N ILE A 593 16.82 15.42 -20.54
CA ILE A 593 18.25 15.62 -20.84
C ILE A 593 18.51 15.47 -22.33
N LEU A 594 19.60 16.07 -22.81
CA LEU A 594 20.11 15.87 -24.17
C LEU A 594 21.25 14.86 -24.17
N VAL A 595 21.22 13.91 -25.10
CA VAL A 595 22.25 12.87 -25.22
C VAL A 595 22.78 12.83 -26.65
N GLY A 596 24.08 13.09 -26.81
CA GLY A 596 24.81 12.95 -28.06
C GLY A 596 25.83 11.82 -27.96
N HIS A 597 26.00 11.02 -29.02
CA HIS A 597 27.03 9.98 -29.08
C HIS A 597 27.42 9.67 -30.53
N ASP A 598 28.68 9.30 -30.76
CA ASP A 598 29.26 9.04 -32.10
C ASP A 598 28.77 7.73 -32.75
N VAL A 599 28.53 6.67 -31.95
CA VAL A 599 28.04 5.38 -32.44
C VAL A 599 26.64 5.50 -33.10
N PRO A 600 25.60 6.06 -32.46
CA PRO A 600 24.29 6.21 -33.09
C PRO A 600 24.19 7.46 -33.99
N LYS A 601 25.14 8.40 -33.86
CA LYS A 601 25.19 9.68 -34.60
C LYS A 601 23.93 10.53 -34.46
N TRP A 602 23.38 10.64 -33.24
CA TRP A 602 22.20 11.46 -32.96
C TRP A 602 22.44 12.96 -33.11
N SER A 603 23.62 13.43 -32.74
CA SER A 603 24.04 14.81 -32.86
C SER A 603 25.54 14.88 -33.08
N GLN A 604 25.97 16.00 -33.68
CA GLN A 604 27.38 16.35 -33.74
C GLN A 604 27.73 17.14 -32.49
N PHE A 605 28.93 16.95 -31.95
CA PHE A 605 29.28 17.50 -30.65
C PHE A 605 30.73 17.98 -30.59
N GLY A 606 31.01 18.90 -29.67
CA GLY A 606 32.34 19.44 -29.51
C GLY A 606 32.48 20.39 -28.33
N ARG A 607 33.48 21.26 -28.41
CA ARG A 607 33.76 22.33 -27.44
C ARG A 607 33.77 23.68 -28.16
N VAL A 608 33.22 24.69 -27.51
CA VAL A 608 33.24 26.08 -27.94
C VAL A 608 34.53 26.73 -27.42
N VAL A 609 35.25 27.41 -28.30
CA VAL A 609 36.53 28.08 -27.99
C VAL A 609 36.30 29.54 -27.64
N SER A 610 35.45 30.22 -28.41
CA SER A 610 35.08 31.62 -28.21
C SER A 610 33.76 31.94 -28.90
N ILE A 611 33.08 32.98 -28.43
CA ILE A 611 31.89 33.54 -29.06
C ILE A 611 32.14 35.03 -29.28
N ASP A 612 31.92 35.48 -30.51
CA ASP A 612 31.96 36.90 -30.88
C ASP A 612 30.52 37.39 -31.11
N THR A 613 30.05 38.26 -30.21
CA THR A 613 28.69 38.81 -30.25
C THR A 613 28.53 39.94 -31.26
N ASP A 614 29.63 40.59 -31.68
CA ASP A 614 29.59 41.67 -32.67
C ASP A 614 29.47 41.11 -34.09
N THR A 615 30.18 40.03 -34.39
CA THR A 615 30.15 39.35 -35.69
C THR A 615 29.12 38.21 -35.78
N LYS A 616 28.50 37.86 -34.65
CA LYS A 616 27.58 36.72 -34.50
C LYS A 616 28.20 35.37 -34.89
N THR A 617 29.46 35.17 -34.52
CA THR A 617 30.22 33.97 -34.86
C THR A 617 30.64 33.20 -33.61
N ILE A 618 30.42 31.89 -33.62
CA ILE A 618 30.84 30.92 -32.60
C ILE A 618 32.01 30.13 -33.17
N VAL A 619 33.14 30.14 -32.46
CA VAL A 619 34.34 29.37 -32.85
C VAL A 619 34.36 28.06 -32.08
N VAL A 620 34.46 26.94 -32.80
CA VAL A 620 34.43 25.58 -32.26
C VAL A 620 35.74 24.83 -32.52
N GLN A 621 36.08 23.90 -31.62
CA GLN A 621 37.34 23.15 -31.69
C GLN A 621 37.40 22.19 -32.90
N ASN A 622 36.27 21.57 -33.24
CA ASN A 622 36.13 20.69 -34.41
C ASN A 622 34.93 21.19 -35.24
N PRO A 623 35.10 21.42 -36.54
CA PRO A 623 34.00 21.89 -37.38
C PRO A 623 32.94 20.80 -37.54
N PRO A 624 31.65 21.12 -37.35
CA PRO A 624 30.56 20.22 -37.68
C PRO A 624 30.35 20.16 -39.21
N GLU A 625 29.78 19.06 -39.69
CA GLU A 625 29.34 18.88 -41.07
C GLU A 625 27.92 19.45 -41.24
N PHE A 626 27.74 20.45 -42.11
CA PHE A 626 26.42 21.01 -42.41
C PHE A 626 25.83 20.36 -43.68
N GLU A 627 24.61 19.85 -43.56
CA GLU A 627 23.86 19.33 -44.71
C GLU A 627 23.27 20.48 -45.55
N ILE A 628 23.45 20.44 -46.87
CA ILE A 628 23.00 21.51 -47.78
C ILE A 628 21.47 21.58 -47.77
N ALA A 629 20.94 22.80 -47.62
CA ALA A 629 19.50 23.11 -47.58
C ALA A 629 18.74 22.58 -46.34
N GLU A 630 19.44 22.24 -45.26
CA GLU A 630 18.83 21.96 -43.95
C GLU A 630 19.15 23.06 -42.93
N THR A 631 18.16 23.44 -42.13
CA THR A 631 18.38 24.29 -40.95
C THR A 631 19.01 23.44 -39.85
N HIS A 632 20.09 23.94 -39.26
CA HIS A 632 20.78 23.29 -38.15
C HIS A 632 20.55 24.10 -36.88
N ASN A 633 20.30 23.40 -35.79
CA ASN A 633 20.13 23.98 -34.47
C ASN A 633 21.33 23.59 -33.60
N MET A 634 21.77 24.52 -32.75
CA MET A 634 22.85 24.34 -31.78
C MET A 634 22.33 24.50 -30.36
N MET A 635 22.80 23.65 -29.45
CA MET A 635 22.61 23.76 -28.01
C MET A 635 23.97 23.90 -27.34
N ILE A 636 24.11 24.79 -26.37
CA ILE A 636 25.36 25.03 -25.65
C ILE A 636 25.16 24.83 -24.15
N LYS A 637 26.16 24.27 -23.49
CA LYS A 637 26.17 24.10 -22.04
C LYS A 637 26.53 25.43 -21.36
N THR A 638 25.69 25.84 -20.40
CA THR A 638 25.93 27.00 -19.53
C THR A 638 26.98 26.69 -18.47
N ARG A 639 27.50 27.72 -17.80
CA ARG A 639 28.47 27.59 -16.69
C ARG A 639 28.02 26.63 -15.58
N LEU A 640 26.73 26.62 -15.25
CA LEU A 640 26.17 25.78 -14.19
C LEU A 640 25.74 24.40 -14.68
N GLY A 641 26.03 24.07 -15.95
CA GLY A 641 25.73 22.77 -16.55
C GLY A 641 24.33 22.61 -17.13
N GLY A 642 23.49 23.65 -17.07
CA GLY A 642 22.23 23.74 -17.79
C GLY A 642 22.43 23.87 -19.31
N VAL A 643 21.35 23.76 -20.06
CA VAL A 643 21.35 23.81 -21.53
C VAL A 643 20.76 25.15 -21.99
N TYR A 644 21.45 25.83 -22.91
CA TYR A 644 20.97 27.06 -23.55
C TYR A 644 20.86 26.86 -25.06
N GLY A 645 19.74 27.30 -25.65
CA GLY A 645 19.35 27.05 -27.03
C GLY A 645 17.88 26.59 -27.13
N PRO A 646 17.39 26.22 -28.32
CA PRO A 646 18.13 26.02 -29.58
C PRO A 646 18.45 27.32 -30.33
N PHE A 647 19.68 27.43 -30.85
CA PHE A 647 20.09 28.50 -31.77
C PHE A 647 20.10 28.01 -33.21
N GLU A 648 19.48 28.74 -34.12
CA GLU A 648 19.65 28.47 -35.55
C GLU A 648 21.07 28.87 -35.99
N VAL A 649 21.79 27.93 -36.58
CA VAL A 649 23.19 28.08 -36.99
C VAL A 649 23.42 27.77 -38.46
N THR A 650 24.35 28.50 -39.07
CA THR A 650 24.77 28.35 -40.48
C THR A 650 26.28 28.24 -40.60
N ASP A 651 26.74 27.54 -41.64
CA ASP A 651 28.16 27.44 -41.97
C ASP A 651 28.74 28.80 -42.43
N ASN A 652 29.79 29.28 -41.77
CA ASN A 652 30.52 30.50 -42.15
C ASN A 652 31.59 30.21 -43.23
N ALA A 653 31.73 28.97 -43.71
CA ALA A 653 32.74 28.54 -44.68
C ALA A 653 34.21 28.73 -44.24
N GLU A 654 34.44 29.30 -43.04
CA GLU A 654 35.70 29.32 -42.33
C GLU A 654 35.81 28.10 -41.40
N TYR A 655 36.99 27.48 -41.37
CA TYR A 655 37.20 26.25 -40.60
C TYR A 655 36.98 26.49 -39.10
N GLY A 656 35.92 25.89 -38.56
CA GLY A 656 35.59 25.96 -37.14
C GLY A 656 34.82 27.22 -36.74
N SER A 657 34.32 28.03 -37.68
CA SER A 657 33.47 29.20 -37.41
C SER A 657 32.02 28.91 -37.80
N ILE A 658 31.08 29.23 -36.92
CA ILE A 658 29.64 28.99 -37.11
C ILE A 658 28.90 30.30 -36.85
N ASP A 659 28.04 30.72 -37.76
CA ASP A 659 27.22 31.93 -37.56
C ASP A 659 25.87 31.59 -36.94
N TYR A 660 25.35 32.47 -36.08
CA TYR A 660 24.00 32.36 -35.50
C TYR A 660 23.12 33.55 -35.90
N SER A 661 21.81 33.31 -36.06
CA SER A 661 20.88 34.28 -36.66
C SER A 661 20.19 35.20 -35.64
N THR A 662 19.90 34.71 -34.44
CA THR A 662 19.13 35.44 -33.42
C THR A 662 19.97 36.41 -32.59
N GLU A 663 19.37 37.46 -32.03
CA GLU A 663 20.02 38.26 -30.99
C GLU A 663 19.90 37.52 -29.67
N GLU A 664 21.02 37.00 -29.17
CA GLU A 664 21.08 36.15 -27.97
C GLU A 664 22.09 36.73 -26.98
N SER A 665 21.86 36.52 -25.68
CA SER A 665 22.85 36.81 -24.64
C SER A 665 23.57 35.54 -24.24
N PHE A 666 24.90 35.56 -24.32
CA PHE A 666 25.75 34.46 -23.85
C PHE A 666 26.38 34.74 -22.49
N ASP A 667 25.76 35.59 -21.66
CA ASP A 667 26.29 36.01 -20.36
C ASP A 667 26.56 34.83 -19.40
N ASP A 668 25.81 33.73 -19.54
CA ASP A 668 25.94 32.51 -18.74
C ASP A 668 26.99 31.52 -19.28
N ILE A 669 27.67 31.84 -20.38
CA ILE A 669 28.75 31.05 -20.97
C ILE A 669 30.09 31.65 -20.58
N VAL A 670 30.93 30.87 -19.90
CA VAL A 670 32.21 31.34 -19.36
C VAL A 670 33.39 30.69 -20.07
N PHE A 671 34.31 31.53 -20.56
CA PHE A 671 35.58 31.15 -21.15
C PHE A 671 36.72 31.51 -20.20
N ASP A 672 36.81 30.82 -19.07
CA ASP A 672 37.88 31.00 -18.08
C ASP A 672 38.71 29.71 -18.01
N PRO A 673 40.05 29.77 -18.10
CA PRO A 673 40.93 28.60 -17.99
C PRO A 673 40.75 27.75 -16.71
N ALA A 674 40.12 28.31 -15.66
CA ALA A 674 39.78 27.58 -14.44
C ALA A 674 38.59 26.61 -14.60
N PHE A 675 37.81 26.74 -15.67
CA PHE A 675 36.64 25.92 -15.97
C PHE A 675 36.86 25.08 -17.23
N GLU A 676 36.08 24.00 -17.38
CA GLU A 676 36.04 23.28 -18.65
C GLU A 676 35.42 24.17 -19.74
N LEU A 677 35.96 24.08 -20.96
CA LEU A 677 35.38 24.77 -22.11
C LEU A 677 33.91 24.34 -22.30
N PRO A 678 33.01 25.29 -22.62
CA PRO A 678 31.61 24.98 -22.89
C PRO A 678 31.48 23.92 -23.98
N THR A 679 30.59 22.96 -23.76
CA THR A 679 30.30 21.92 -24.74
C THR A 679 29.09 22.30 -25.59
N PHE A 680 29.07 21.86 -26.84
CA PHE A 680 27.94 22.07 -27.74
C PHE A 680 27.47 20.78 -28.39
N GLN A 681 26.20 20.76 -28.76
CA GLN A 681 25.65 19.79 -29.71
C GLN A 681 24.99 20.52 -30.87
N ILE A 682 25.06 19.94 -32.07
CA ILE A 682 24.35 20.37 -33.27
C ILE A 682 23.52 19.22 -33.83
N GLY A 683 22.27 19.52 -34.17
CA GLY A 683 21.35 18.64 -34.88
C GLY A 683 20.69 19.38 -36.03
N SER A 684 20.25 18.66 -37.06
CA SER A 684 19.44 19.24 -38.14
C SER A 684 17.94 19.07 -37.84
N VAL A 685 17.08 19.76 -38.58
CA VAL A 685 15.63 19.55 -38.46
C VAL A 685 15.23 18.11 -38.79
N THR A 686 15.95 17.43 -39.68
CA THR A 686 15.67 16.04 -40.06
C THR A 686 16.29 15.02 -39.10
N LYS A 687 17.37 15.39 -38.39
CA LYS A 687 18.00 14.62 -37.32
C LYS A 687 18.13 15.48 -36.07
N PRO A 688 17.03 15.71 -35.34
CA PRO A 688 17.05 16.50 -34.13
C PRO A 688 17.86 15.80 -33.03
N PHE A 689 18.26 16.57 -32.03
CA PHE A 689 18.90 16.05 -30.83
C PHE A 689 18.09 14.92 -30.21
N LEU A 690 18.76 13.87 -29.73
CA LEU A 690 18.08 12.91 -28.89
C LEU A 690 17.80 13.53 -27.52
N THR A 691 16.52 13.65 -27.20
CA THR A 691 16.02 13.98 -25.87
C THR A 691 15.72 12.68 -25.11
N ALA A 692 16.15 12.60 -23.86
CA ALA A 692 15.92 11.45 -23.01
C ALA A 692 15.38 11.88 -21.63
N LYS A 693 14.61 11.01 -20.98
CA LYS A 693 14.08 11.15 -19.62
C LYS A 693 14.89 10.29 -18.67
N ILE A 694 15.33 10.85 -17.55
CA ILE A 694 16.06 10.07 -16.53
C ILE A 694 15.10 9.13 -15.80
N ILE A 695 15.43 7.85 -15.74
CA ILE A 695 14.67 6.82 -15.03
C ILE A 695 15.43 6.26 -13.82
N PHE A 696 16.75 6.43 -13.76
CA PHE A 696 17.54 5.99 -12.62
C PHE A 696 18.87 6.72 -12.53
N LEU A 697 19.26 7.06 -11.30
CA LEU A 697 20.54 7.67 -10.96
C LEU A 697 21.16 6.88 -9.82
N LYS A 698 22.44 6.55 -9.93
CA LYS A 698 23.17 5.84 -8.88
C LYS A 698 24.59 6.35 -8.73
N SER A 699 24.91 6.82 -7.53
CA SER A 699 26.28 7.14 -7.14
C SER A 699 27.16 5.88 -7.15
N GLN A 700 28.36 6.00 -7.70
CA GLN A 700 29.37 4.95 -7.81
C GLN A 700 30.71 5.48 -7.29
N LYS A 701 31.62 4.56 -6.96
CA LYS A 701 32.99 4.86 -6.51
C LYS A 701 33.06 5.93 -5.39
N GLY A 702 32.18 5.83 -4.40
CA GLY A 702 32.20 6.74 -3.24
C GLY A 702 31.77 8.19 -3.55
N GLY A 703 31.04 8.44 -4.65
CA GLY A 703 30.48 9.76 -4.98
C GLY A 703 31.19 10.50 -6.12
N GLU A 704 32.26 9.94 -6.68
CA GLU A 704 33.00 10.58 -7.78
C GLU A 704 32.34 10.37 -9.15
N GLN A 705 31.51 9.34 -9.29
CA GLN A 705 30.83 8.99 -10.55
C GLN A 705 29.35 8.74 -10.33
N VAL A 706 28.55 9.03 -11.34
CA VAL A 706 27.11 8.79 -11.36
C VAL A 706 26.76 7.94 -12.57
N ALA A 707 26.14 6.78 -12.33
CA ALA A 707 25.54 5.99 -13.38
C ALA A 707 24.12 6.51 -13.66
N ILE A 708 23.87 6.87 -14.91
CA ILE A 708 22.61 7.38 -15.41
C ILE A 708 21.97 6.31 -16.29
N THR A 709 20.69 6.03 -16.02
CA THR A 709 19.82 5.29 -16.93
C THR A 709 18.70 6.22 -17.36
N SER A 710 18.48 6.29 -18.66
CA SER A 710 17.48 7.15 -19.29
C SER A 710 16.71 6.39 -20.36
N THR A 711 15.52 6.88 -20.71
CA THR A 711 14.76 6.40 -21.87
C THR A 711 14.53 7.54 -22.85
N ASN A 712 14.30 7.28 -24.13
CA ASN A 712 14.00 8.36 -25.08
C ASN A 712 12.73 9.12 -24.64
N TYR A 713 12.76 10.44 -24.81
CA TYR A 713 11.67 11.34 -24.46
C TYR A 713 10.82 11.60 -25.69
N ASP A 714 9.52 11.27 -25.62
CA ASP A 714 8.56 11.49 -26.71
C ASP A 714 7.33 12.25 -26.19
N GLU A 715 7.00 13.36 -26.84
CA GLU A 715 5.89 14.23 -26.43
C GLU A 715 4.52 13.56 -26.65
N ARG A 716 4.41 12.57 -27.55
CA ARG A 716 3.15 11.89 -27.84
C ARG A 716 2.64 11.06 -26.67
N VAL A 717 3.50 10.76 -25.68
CA VAL A 717 3.09 10.09 -24.45
C VAL A 717 2.08 10.94 -23.67
N TYR A 718 2.10 12.27 -23.85
CA TYR A 718 1.24 13.25 -23.15
C TYR A 718 -0.04 13.60 -23.93
N ASP A 719 -0.21 13.14 -25.18
CA ASP A 719 -1.33 13.53 -26.06
C ASP A 719 -2.71 13.21 -25.48
N PHE A 720 -2.78 12.20 -24.60
CA PHE A 720 -4.02 11.71 -24.01
C PHE A 720 -4.31 12.26 -22.61
N ASP A 721 -3.47 13.15 -22.06
CA ASP A 721 -3.65 13.67 -20.69
C ASP A 721 -4.95 14.49 -20.54
N ALA A 722 -5.50 15.02 -21.64
CA ALA A 722 -6.78 15.71 -21.70
C ALA A 722 -7.91 14.86 -22.33
N ALA A 723 -7.65 13.59 -22.69
CA ALA A 723 -8.60 12.75 -23.41
C ALA A 723 -9.74 12.24 -22.50
N PHE A 724 -10.80 11.78 -23.16
CA PHE A 724 -11.96 11.12 -22.56
C PHE A 724 -12.08 9.68 -23.09
N PRO A 725 -12.61 8.75 -22.30
CA PRO A 725 -12.88 7.39 -22.76
C PRO A 725 -13.88 7.41 -23.94
N PRO A 726 -13.74 6.47 -24.89
CA PRO A 726 -14.53 6.42 -26.13
C PRO A 726 -16.01 6.06 -25.94
#